data_AF-A0A445EKD7-F1
#
_entry.id   AF-A0A445EKD7-F1
#
_cell.length_a   1.000
_cell.length_b   1.000
_cell.length_c   1.000
_cell.angle_alpha   90.00
_cell.angle_beta   90.00
_cell.angle_gamma   90.00
#
_symmetry.space_group_name_H-M   'P 1'
#
loop_
_entity.id
_entity.type
_entity.pdbx_description
1 polymer ?
#
loop_
_entity_poly.entity_id
_entity_poly.type
_entity_poly.pdbx_seq_one_letter_code
_entity_poly.pdbx_strand_id
1 'polypeptide(L)'
;MADAKADAPLVPSSSRNLPDFKKSVRLKYVKLGYHYLISHGMYLFLSPLVVLISAQLSTFSLQDLHDLWQHLQYNLISVILCSTLLVFLSTLYFLTRPRPVYLVNFACYKPEESRKCTKRVFMEHSRLAGTFTEENLAFQQKILERSGLGENTYLPEAVLNIPPNPTMKEARKEAETVMFGAIDELFAKTSVNPKDIGILIVNCSLFNPTPSLSAMVVNHYKLRGNIRSYNLGGMGCSAGLISIDLAKDLLQAHPNSYALIISMENITLNWYFGNDRSKLVSNCLFRMGGAAVLLSNKSSDRRRSKYRLVTTVRTNKGADDKCFSCVTQEEDEAGKIGVTLSKDLMAVAGDALKTNITTLGPLVLPMSEQLLFFATLVGKKLLKMKIKPYIPDFKLAFEHFCIHAGGRAVLDELEKNLQLSPWHMEPSRMTLYRFGNTSSSSLWYELAYTEAKGRIRKGDRTWQIAFGSGFKCNSAVWKALKTINPAKEKNPWMDEIHKFPVEVPRRCGTWHDLAPPPLPDRGGRSRRRFPGLSLFTSAVLISSTILGSTRLLQTCSFMELHYSCNGFEYGGYMKDTGFPLTERDRLGLRGLLPPRVISFEQQYDRFMNSYRSLEKNTHGQPDKVVALAKWRILNRLHDRNETLYYRVDMIMIVLTNGSRILGLGDLGVQGIGIPIGKLDIYVAAAGISLQGILPVMLDVGTSNQKLLEDRLYLGLRQPRLEGEEYLSIVDEFMEAVHARWPKAIVQGTAGVALAGILGSVRAQGRPLSDFVNQRIVVVGAGSAGLGVLKMAIQAVSKMAGCSETAAKSQFFLIDKDACFHIFTSFGLVTTDRNNLDPAAAPFAKNPRDLEGLTEGASIIEVVKKVRPHVLLGLSGVGGIFNEEVLKAMKESVSTKPAIFAMSSPTMNAECTAIDAFKHAGGDIVFGSGSPFENVDLGN
;
A
#
# COMPACT_ATOMS: atom_id res chain seq x y z
N MET A 1 36.12 51.17 -19.12
CA MET A 1 35.61 51.15 -20.51
C MET A 1 35.57 49.70 -20.96
N ALA A 2 34.37 49.24 -21.34
CA ALA A 2 34.01 48.23 -22.35
C ALA A 2 34.86 46.96 -22.49
N ASP A 3 34.35 45.75 -22.73
CA ASP A 3 33.04 45.10 -22.77
C ASP A 3 33.44 43.65 -23.12
N ALA A 4 33.05 42.67 -22.32
CA ALA A 4 33.22 41.26 -22.66
C ALA A 4 31.83 40.63 -22.73
N LYS A 5 31.31 40.51 -23.96
CA LYS A 5 30.07 39.80 -24.28
C LYS A 5 30.23 38.32 -23.93
N ALA A 6 29.35 37.81 -23.07
CA ALA A 6 29.12 36.38 -22.88
C ALA A 6 27.92 35.93 -23.74
N ASP A 7 28.08 34.78 -24.38
CA ASP A 7 27.14 34.14 -25.29
C ASP A 7 25.77 33.87 -24.67
N ALA A 8 24.72 34.38 -25.34
CA ALA A 8 23.33 33.99 -25.09
C ALA A 8 22.95 32.79 -25.99
N PRO A 9 22.39 31.70 -25.47
CA PRO A 9 21.84 30.64 -26.31
C PRO A 9 20.51 31.09 -26.94
N LEU A 10 20.43 30.85 -28.25
CA LEU A 10 19.27 31.05 -29.12
C LEU A 10 17.96 30.53 -28.50
N VAL A 11 16.99 31.43 -28.32
CA VAL A 11 15.59 31.10 -28.00
C VAL A 11 14.90 30.60 -29.29
N PRO A 12 14.41 29.34 -29.35
CA PRO A 12 13.56 28.93 -30.45
C PRO A 12 12.13 29.45 -30.18
N SER A 13 11.63 30.28 -31.09
CA SER A 13 10.22 30.67 -31.16
C SER A 13 9.36 29.45 -31.53
N SER A 14 9.00 28.63 -30.55
CA SER A 14 8.02 27.57 -30.75
C SER A 14 6.61 28.16 -30.78
N SER A 15 6.08 28.33 -31.99
CA SER A 15 4.64 28.47 -32.21
C SER A 15 3.96 27.22 -31.65
N ARG A 16 3.20 27.42 -30.58
CA ARG A 16 2.45 26.38 -29.86
C ARG A 16 1.37 25.77 -30.76
N ASN A 17 1.66 24.61 -31.33
CA ASN A 17 0.64 23.69 -31.81
C ASN A 17 0.50 22.53 -30.82
N LEU A 18 -0.70 22.35 -30.28
CA LEU A 18 -1.10 21.18 -29.48
C LEU A 18 -0.87 19.87 -30.26
N PRO A 19 -0.54 18.75 -29.60
CA PRO A 19 -0.36 17.49 -30.29
C PRO A 19 -1.65 17.02 -30.99
N ASP A 20 -1.56 16.75 -32.30
CA ASP A 20 -2.67 16.24 -33.12
C ASP A 20 -3.14 14.86 -32.61
N PHE A 21 -4.41 14.80 -32.18
CA PHE A 21 -5.09 13.65 -31.55
C PHE A 21 -5.06 12.34 -32.37
N LYS A 22 -4.59 12.38 -33.62
CA LYS A 22 -4.73 11.31 -34.61
C LYS A 22 -3.64 10.22 -34.59
N LYS A 23 -2.55 10.37 -33.84
CA LYS A 23 -1.32 9.58 -34.10
C LYS A 23 -0.94 8.43 -33.15
N SER A 24 -1.68 8.11 -32.09
CA SER A 24 -1.29 6.94 -31.27
C SER A 24 -2.47 6.23 -30.60
N VAL A 25 -2.66 4.96 -30.97
CA VAL A 25 -3.42 3.94 -30.22
C VAL A 25 -2.49 2.73 -30.11
N ARG A 26 -1.99 2.44 -28.90
CA ARG A 26 -1.03 1.33 -28.63
C ARG A 26 -1.67 -0.05 -28.89
N LEU A 27 -0.86 -1.04 -29.27
CA LEU A 27 -1.29 -2.43 -29.59
C LEU A 27 -2.09 -3.14 -28.47
N LYS A 28 -1.87 -2.77 -27.20
CA LYS A 28 -2.55 -3.38 -26.04
C LYS A 28 -4.08 -3.26 -26.10
N TYR A 29 -4.60 -2.18 -26.69
CA TYR A 29 -6.04 -1.90 -26.77
C TYR A 29 -6.77 -2.73 -27.83
N VAL A 30 -6.03 -3.20 -28.84
CA VAL A 30 -6.56 -4.09 -29.88
C VAL A 30 -6.90 -5.46 -29.26
N LYS A 31 -6.03 -5.98 -28.38
CA LYS A 31 -6.28 -7.24 -27.64
C LYS A 31 -7.55 -7.19 -26.77
N LEU A 32 -7.85 -6.05 -26.14
CA LEU A 32 -9.06 -5.91 -25.31
C LEU A 32 -10.33 -5.93 -26.18
N GLY A 33 -10.30 -5.25 -27.34
CA GLY A 33 -11.36 -5.31 -28.34
C GLY A 33 -11.58 -6.72 -28.88
N TYR A 34 -10.49 -7.46 -29.19
CA TYR A 34 -10.56 -8.87 -29.59
C TYR A 34 -11.16 -9.76 -28.49
N HIS A 35 -10.77 -9.57 -27.23
CA HIS A 35 -11.31 -10.36 -26.12
C HIS A 35 -12.81 -10.13 -25.94
N TYR A 36 -13.29 -8.88 -26.08
CA TYR A 36 -14.71 -8.56 -26.04
C TYR A 36 -15.49 -9.16 -27.23
N LEU A 37 -14.92 -9.10 -28.43
CA LEU A 37 -15.51 -9.67 -29.64
C LEU A 37 -15.58 -11.21 -29.59
N ILE A 38 -14.57 -11.87 -28.99
CA ILE A 38 -14.56 -13.33 -28.80
C ILE A 38 -15.57 -13.74 -27.72
N SER A 39 -15.63 -13.00 -26.60
CA SER A 39 -16.56 -13.30 -25.50
C SER A 39 -18.02 -13.03 -25.84
N HIS A 40 -18.32 -12.04 -26.70
CA HIS A 40 -19.67 -11.78 -27.19
C HIS A 40 -19.97 -12.44 -28.55
N GLY A 41 -18.94 -12.90 -29.26
CA GLY A 41 -19.06 -13.57 -30.55
C GLY A 41 -19.84 -14.88 -30.46
N MET A 42 -19.75 -15.59 -29.34
CA MET A 42 -20.58 -16.77 -29.09
C MET A 42 -22.09 -16.47 -29.16
N TYR A 43 -22.55 -15.30 -28.71
CA TYR A 43 -23.97 -14.91 -28.84
C TYR A 43 -24.36 -14.62 -30.29
N LEU A 44 -23.44 -14.10 -31.10
CA LEU A 44 -23.61 -13.90 -32.55
C LEU A 44 -23.64 -15.23 -33.32
N PHE A 45 -22.95 -16.27 -32.84
CA PHE A 45 -23.01 -17.62 -33.40
C PHE A 45 -24.20 -18.45 -32.88
N LEU A 46 -24.73 -18.14 -31.69
CA LEU A 46 -25.91 -18.80 -31.10
C LEU A 46 -27.23 -18.21 -31.63
N SER A 47 -27.26 -16.94 -32.04
CA SER A 47 -28.49 -16.31 -32.54
C SER A 47 -29.09 -16.96 -33.81
N PRO A 48 -28.32 -17.43 -34.82
CA PRO A 48 -28.87 -18.18 -35.94
C PRO A 48 -29.43 -19.54 -35.50
N LEU A 49 -28.83 -20.17 -34.48
CA LEU A 49 -29.30 -21.43 -33.91
C LEU A 49 -30.64 -21.25 -33.21
N VAL A 50 -30.82 -20.17 -32.43
CA VAL A 50 -32.09 -19.82 -31.79
C VAL A 50 -33.17 -19.49 -32.83
N VAL A 51 -32.81 -18.79 -33.91
CA VAL A 51 -33.72 -18.51 -35.03
C VAL A 51 -34.12 -19.79 -35.77
N LEU A 52 -33.18 -20.71 -36.02
CA LEU A 52 -33.44 -22.04 -36.59
C LEU A 52 -34.37 -22.88 -35.70
N ILE A 53 -34.09 -22.94 -34.39
CA ILE A 53 -34.93 -23.64 -33.41
C ILE A 53 -36.33 -23.01 -33.33
N SER A 54 -36.42 -21.67 -33.36
CA SER A 54 -37.72 -20.96 -33.35
C SER A 54 -38.51 -21.21 -34.64
N ALA A 55 -37.84 -21.28 -35.80
CA ALA A 55 -38.44 -21.63 -37.08
C ALA A 55 -38.94 -23.09 -37.08
N GLN A 56 -38.15 -24.03 -36.53
CA GLN A 56 -38.57 -25.42 -36.34
C GLN A 56 -39.76 -25.54 -35.38
N LEU A 57 -39.76 -24.80 -34.26
CA LEU A 57 -40.88 -24.76 -33.32
C LEU A 57 -42.15 -24.16 -33.94
N SER A 58 -42.02 -23.25 -34.92
CA SER A 58 -43.18 -22.69 -35.64
C SER A 58 -43.83 -23.68 -36.63
N THR A 59 -43.17 -24.80 -36.94
CA THR A 59 -43.69 -25.87 -37.81
C THR A 59 -44.26 -27.07 -37.03
N PHE A 60 -44.27 -27.04 -35.69
CA PHE A 60 -44.78 -28.14 -34.86
C PHE A 60 -46.31 -28.27 -34.95
N SER A 61 -46.80 -29.48 -35.26
CA SER A 61 -48.22 -29.85 -35.16
C SER A 61 -48.54 -30.48 -33.80
N LEU A 62 -49.84 -30.60 -33.46
CA LEU A 62 -50.28 -31.26 -32.21
C LEU A 62 -49.93 -32.77 -32.18
N GLN A 63 -49.74 -33.41 -33.34
CA GLN A 63 -49.31 -34.80 -33.44
C GLN A 63 -47.81 -34.96 -33.12
N ASP A 64 -46.96 -34.02 -33.52
CA ASP A 64 -45.53 -34.03 -33.19
C ASP A 64 -45.27 -33.88 -31.68
N LEU A 65 -46.17 -33.19 -30.96
CA LEU A 65 -46.15 -33.12 -29.49
C LEU A 65 -46.46 -34.46 -28.83
N HIS A 66 -47.35 -35.26 -29.42
CA HIS A 66 -47.68 -36.59 -28.93
C HIS A 66 -46.53 -37.57 -29.16
N ASP A 67 -45.90 -37.54 -30.34
CA ASP A 67 -44.74 -38.38 -30.67
C ASP A 67 -43.49 -37.98 -29.87
N LEU A 68 -43.26 -36.68 -29.65
CA LEU A 68 -42.20 -36.19 -28.77
C LEU A 68 -42.44 -36.62 -27.32
N TRP A 69 -43.69 -36.58 -26.85
CA TRP A 69 -44.07 -37.05 -25.51
C TRP A 69 -43.86 -38.55 -25.35
N GLN A 70 -44.22 -39.37 -26.35
CA GLN A 70 -43.90 -40.80 -26.34
C GLN A 70 -42.39 -41.05 -26.34
N HIS A 71 -41.61 -40.35 -27.18
CA HIS A 71 -40.15 -40.47 -27.20
C HIS A 71 -39.48 -40.03 -25.87
N LEU A 72 -40.01 -39.01 -25.20
CA LEU A 72 -39.55 -38.55 -23.89
C LEU A 72 -39.88 -39.56 -22.78
N GLN A 73 -41.02 -40.27 -22.87
CA GLN A 73 -41.37 -41.35 -21.94
C GLN A 73 -40.44 -42.56 -22.05
N TYR A 74 -40.00 -42.93 -23.27
CA TYR A 74 -39.07 -44.04 -23.49
C TYR A 74 -37.59 -43.68 -23.24
N ASN A 75 -37.22 -42.40 -23.28
CA ASN A 75 -35.86 -41.91 -22.98
C ASN A 75 -35.80 -41.11 -21.66
N LEU A 76 -36.33 -41.71 -20.58
CA LEU A 76 -36.30 -41.14 -19.23
C LEU A 76 -34.89 -40.67 -18.81
N ILE A 77 -33.85 -41.41 -19.22
CA ILE A 77 -32.44 -41.09 -18.97
C ILE A 77 -32.05 -39.74 -19.59
N SER A 78 -32.43 -39.49 -20.86
CA SER A 78 -32.13 -38.22 -21.55
C SER A 78 -32.86 -37.04 -20.92
N VAL A 79 -34.12 -37.23 -20.50
CA VAL A 79 -34.90 -36.19 -19.81
C VAL A 79 -34.28 -35.83 -18.48
N ILE A 80 -33.88 -36.83 -17.68
CA ILE A 80 -33.19 -36.63 -16.41
C ILE A 80 -31.86 -35.91 -16.65
N LEU A 81 -31.06 -36.34 -17.62
CA LEU A 81 -29.75 -35.75 -17.89
C LEU A 81 -29.85 -34.29 -18.37
N CYS A 82 -30.77 -33.99 -19.28
CA CYS A 82 -31.02 -32.62 -19.75
C CYS A 82 -31.58 -31.71 -18.64
N SER A 83 -32.49 -32.22 -17.81
CA SER A 83 -33.07 -31.46 -16.69
C SER A 83 -32.01 -31.20 -15.61
N THR A 84 -31.18 -32.20 -15.30
CA THR A 84 -30.08 -32.08 -14.33
C THR A 84 -29.03 -31.09 -14.84
N LEU A 85 -28.68 -31.15 -16.14
CA LEU A 85 -27.78 -30.19 -16.77
C LEU A 85 -28.35 -28.77 -16.76
N LEU A 86 -29.64 -28.60 -17.04
CA LEU A 86 -30.30 -27.29 -17.02
C LEU A 86 -30.34 -26.71 -15.59
N VAL A 87 -30.65 -27.52 -14.58
CA VAL A 87 -30.60 -27.10 -13.17
C VAL A 87 -29.17 -26.77 -12.75
N PHE A 88 -28.19 -27.58 -13.14
CA PHE A 88 -26.78 -27.34 -12.86
C PHE A 88 -26.29 -26.04 -13.50
N LEU A 89 -26.52 -25.83 -14.80
CA LEU A 89 -26.14 -24.61 -15.52
C LEU A 89 -26.86 -23.39 -14.99
N SER A 90 -28.15 -23.52 -14.62
CA SER A 90 -28.90 -22.42 -13.99
C SER A 90 -28.33 -22.08 -12.62
N THR A 91 -28.03 -23.08 -11.79
CA THR A 91 -27.42 -22.90 -10.47
C THR A 91 -26.05 -22.25 -10.59
N LEU A 92 -25.23 -22.73 -11.52
CA LEU A 92 -23.91 -22.16 -11.86
C LEU A 92 -24.05 -20.70 -12.31
N TYR A 93 -25.02 -20.39 -13.17
CA TYR A 93 -25.31 -19.04 -13.63
C TYR A 93 -25.72 -18.11 -12.48
N PHE A 94 -26.59 -18.56 -11.56
CA PHE A 94 -27.03 -17.74 -10.43
C PHE A 94 -25.94 -17.53 -9.38
N LEU A 95 -25.06 -18.51 -9.17
CA LEU A 95 -23.90 -18.39 -8.27
C LEU A 95 -22.76 -17.56 -8.89
N THR A 96 -22.55 -17.61 -10.21
CA THR A 96 -21.44 -16.87 -10.89
C THR A 96 -21.77 -15.39 -11.01
N ARG A 97 -23.06 -15.07 -11.13
CA ARG A 97 -23.47 -13.74 -11.54
C ARG A 97 -23.12 -12.72 -10.46
N PRO A 98 -22.40 -11.63 -10.82
CA PRO A 98 -22.11 -10.57 -9.86
C PRO A 98 -23.40 -9.95 -9.34
N ARG A 99 -23.43 -9.68 -8.04
CA ARG A 99 -24.60 -9.09 -7.38
C ARG A 99 -24.76 -7.65 -7.83
N PRO A 100 -25.98 -7.20 -8.14
CA PRO A 100 -26.20 -5.80 -8.49
C PRO A 100 -25.89 -4.89 -7.30
N VAL A 101 -25.19 -3.79 -7.57
CA VAL A 101 -24.96 -2.73 -6.58
C VAL A 101 -25.94 -1.59 -6.83
N TYR A 102 -26.69 -1.24 -5.80
CA TYR A 102 -27.71 -0.21 -5.83
C TYR A 102 -27.24 1.02 -5.06
N LEU A 103 -27.45 2.19 -5.66
CA LEU A 103 -27.37 3.47 -4.98
C LEU A 103 -28.73 3.74 -4.36
N VAL A 104 -28.81 3.52 -3.04
CA VAL A 104 -30.05 3.67 -2.27
C VAL A 104 -30.46 5.14 -2.27
N ASN A 105 -29.56 6.00 -1.78
CA ASN A 105 -29.68 7.45 -1.83
C ASN A 105 -28.31 8.10 -1.58
N PHE A 106 -28.24 9.42 -1.75
CA PHE A 106 -27.09 10.24 -1.40
C PHE A 106 -27.55 11.61 -0.85
N ALA A 107 -26.67 12.30 -0.15
CA ALA A 107 -26.88 13.65 0.35
C ALA A 107 -25.61 14.48 0.18
N CYS A 108 -25.79 15.77 -0.07
CA CYS A 108 -24.69 16.72 -0.24
C CYS A 108 -24.86 17.81 0.80
N TYR A 109 -23.79 18.10 1.54
CA TYR A 109 -23.81 19.11 2.59
C TYR A 109 -23.95 20.52 1.99
N LYS A 110 -24.93 21.29 2.42
CA LYS A 110 -25.05 22.72 2.08
C LYS A 110 -24.55 23.54 3.27
N PRO A 111 -23.43 24.27 3.14
CA PRO A 111 -22.94 25.12 4.23
C PRO A 111 -23.93 26.24 4.57
N GLU A 112 -23.87 26.71 5.82
CA GLU A 112 -24.67 27.85 6.31
C GLU A 112 -24.35 29.16 5.57
N GLU A 113 -25.33 30.05 5.47
CA GLU A 113 -25.17 31.34 4.78
C GLU A 113 -24.12 32.25 5.45
N SER A 114 -23.83 32.06 6.74
CA SER A 114 -22.74 32.75 7.47
C SER A 114 -21.35 32.47 6.88
N ARG A 115 -21.17 31.32 6.21
CA ARG A 115 -19.89 30.88 5.62
C ARG A 115 -19.73 31.27 4.15
N LYS A 116 -20.64 32.09 3.65
CA LYS A 116 -20.69 32.51 2.25
C LYS A 116 -19.63 33.55 1.96
N CYS A 117 -18.88 33.33 0.88
CA CYS A 117 -17.76 34.16 0.45
C CYS A 117 -17.99 34.63 -0.99
N THR A 118 -18.20 35.94 -1.14
CA THR A 118 -18.20 36.63 -2.44
C THR A 118 -16.76 36.85 -2.91
N LYS A 119 -16.55 37.11 -4.20
CA LYS A 119 -15.19 37.40 -4.72
C LYS A 119 -14.60 38.65 -4.08
N ARG A 120 -15.44 39.65 -3.79
CA ARG A 120 -15.03 40.88 -3.10
C ARG A 120 -14.53 40.58 -1.68
N VAL A 121 -15.33 39.85 -0.90
CA VAL A 121 -14.97 39.45 0.47
C VAL A 121 -13.70 38.61 0.48
N PHE A 122 -13.56 37.67 -0.46
CA PHE A 122 -12.34 36.89 -0.62
C PHE A 122 -11.11 37.80 -0.81
N MET A 123 -11.18 38.74 -1.74
CA MET A 123 -10.06 39.63 -2.05
C MET A 123 -9.74 40.60 -0.90
N GLU A 124 -10.76 41.09 -0.21
CA GLU A 124 -10.61 41.92 0.98
C GLU A 124 -9.91 41.16 2.11
N HIS A 125 -10.36 39.94 2.42
CA HIS A 125 -9.75 39.11 3.45
C HIS A 125 -8.32 38.68 3.09
N SER A 126 -8.05 38.35 1.81
CA SER A 126 -6.69 38.08 1.34
C SER A 126 -5.76 39.28 1.52
N ARG A 127 -6.25 40.51 1.33
CA ARG A 127 -5.46 41.72 1.59
C ARG A 127 -5.23 41.94 3.08
N LEU A 128 -6.29 41.78 3.90
CA LEU A 128 -6.22 41.94 5.36
C LEU A 128 -5.38 40.86 6.05
N ALA A 129 -5.21 39.68 5.44
CA ALA A 129 -4.31 38.65 5.93
C ALA A 129 -2.84 39.10 5.96
N GLY A 130 -2.45 40.11 5.16
CA GLY A 130 -1.11 40.71 5.17
C GLY A 130 0.02 39.79 4.64
N THR A 131 -0.31 38.61 4.12
CA THR A 131 0.70 37.61 3.68
C THR A 131 1.06 37.67 2.19
N PHE A 132 0.20 38.26 1.35
CA PHE A 132 0.35 38.22 -0.11
C PHE A 132 0.86 39.55 -0.67
N THR A 133 1.76 39.48 -1.64
CA THR A 133 2.23 40.67 -2.38
C THR A 133 1.12 41.22 -3.28
N GLU A 134 1.16 42.52 -3.60
CA GLU A 134 0.16 43.14 -4.49
C GLU A 134 0.09 42.48 -5.87
N GLU A 135 1.23 42.01 -6.41
CA GLU A 135 1.24 41.22 -7.64
C GLU A 135 0.46 39.90 -7.53
N ASN A 136 0.57 39.22 -6.40
CA ASN A 136 -0.11 37.96 -6.16
C ASN A 136 -1.57 38.14 -5.77
N LEU A 137 -1.93 39.27 -5.15
CA LEU A 137 -3.33 39.68 -5.00
C LEU A 137 -3.96 39.94 -6.37
N ALA A 138 -3.29 40.66 -7.27
CA ALA A 138 -3.75 40.86 -8.64
C ALA A 138 -3.88 39.53 -9.42
N PHE A 139 -2.95 38.59 -9.18
CA PHE A 139 -3.03 37.24 -9.75
C PHE A 139 -4.25 36.45 -9.23
N GLN A 140 -4.49 36.44 -7.92
CA GLN A 140 -5.67 35.81 -7.32
C GLN A 140 -6.97 36.40 -7.87
N GLN A 141 -7.06 37.73 -7.95
CA GLN A 141 -8.23 38.41 -8.54
C GLN A 141 -8.49 37.94 -9.97
N LYS A 142 -7.45 37.90 -10.81
CA LYS A 142 -7.56 37.42 -12.19
C LYS A 142 -8.00 35.97 -12.29
N ILE A 143 -7.61 35.10 -11.35
CA ILE A 143 -8.09 33.72 -11.30
C ILE A 143 -9.56 33.68 -10.90
N LEU A 144 -9.97 34.40 -9.84
CA LEU A 144 -11.37 34.41 -9.38
C LEU A 144 -12.34 34.93 -10.44
N GLU A 145 -11.94 35.91 -11.24
CA GLU A 145 -12.73 36.42 -12.36
C GLU A 145 -12.88 35.37 -13.49
N ARG A 146 -11.89 34.48 -13.66
CA ARG A 146 -11.83 33.50 -14.76
C ARG A 146 -12.19 32.08 -14.36
N SER A 147 -12.31 31.79 -13.07
CA SER A 147 -12.45 30.46 -12.50
C SER A 147 -13.78 29.79 -12.85
N GLY A 148 -14.81 30.59 -13.14
CA GLY A 148 -16.19 30.15 -13.33
C GLY A 148 -17.01 30.12 -12.04
N LEU A 149 -16.43 30.49 -10.89
CA LEU A 149 -17.15 30.63 -9.62
C LEU A 149 -18.09 31.85 -9.66
N GLY A 150 -19.25 31.71 -9.02
CA GLY A 150 -20.19 32.79 -8.74
C GLY A 150 -19.88 33.50 -7.41
N GLU A 151 -20.80 34.37 -6.98
CA GLU A 151 -20.65 35.15 -5.74
C GLU A 151 -21.11 34.42 -4.48
N ASN A 152 -21.70 33.24 -4.62
CA ASN A 152 -22.40 32.55 -3.54
C ASN A 152 -21.68 31.27 -3.08
N THR A 153 -20.35 31.23 -3.16
CA THR A 153 -19.56 30.05 -2.75
C THR A 153 -19.22 30.05 -1.25
N TYR A 154 -18.74 28.93 -0.69
CA TYR A 154 -18.52 28.79 0.76
C TYR A 154 -17.06 28.49 1.13
N LEU A 155 -16.58 29.09 2.22
CA LEU A 155 -15.26 28.84 2.81
C LEU A 155 -15.39 28.51 4.31
N PRO A 156 -14.42 27.81 4.93
CA PRO A 156 -14.42 27.57 6.36
C PRO A 156 -14.23 28.87 7.15
N GLU A 157 -14.85 28.91 8.31
CA GLU A 157 -14.76 30.01 9.27
C GLU A 157 -13.29 30.35 9.60
N ALA A 158 -12.44 29.34 9.74
CA ALA A 158 -11.01 29.52 9.98
C ALA A 158 -10.27 30.33 8.89
N VAL A 159 -10.74 30.25 7.64
CA VAL A 159 -10.17 31.03 6.52
C VAL A 159 -10.85 32.40 6.40
N LEU A 160 -12.12 32.51 6.81
CA LEU A 160 -12.86 33.78 6.79
C LEU A 160 -12.48 34.70 7.96
N ASN A 161 -11.96 34.18 9.07
CA ASN A 161 -11.53 35.01 10.20
C ASN A 161 -10.38 35.96 9.83
N ILE A 162 -10.33 37.12 10.47
CA ILE A 162 -9.25 38.10 10.33
C ILE A 162 -8.65 38.34 11.73
N PRO A 163 -7.42 37.88 12.00
CA PRO A 163 -6.56 37.08 11.12
C PRO A 163 -7.08 35.64 10.91
N PRO A 164 -6.72 34.96 9.80
CA PRO A 164 -7.06 33.57 9.58
C PRO A 164 -6.49 32.66 10.70
N ASN A 165 -7.23 31.62 11.10
CA ASN A 165 -6.86 30.72 12.20
C ASN A 165 -6.89 29.23 11.78
N PRO A 166 -6.04 28.80 10.83
CA PRO A 166 -6.01 27.43 10.32
C PRO A 166 -5.34 26.47 11.32
N THR A 167 -6.08 25.99 12.31
CA THR A 167 -5.57 25.03 13.30
C THR A 167 -6.14 23.63 13.09
N MET A 168 -5.49 22.62 13.69
CA MET A 168 -6.03 21.25 13.76
C MET A 168 -7.43 21.19 14.37
N LYS A 169 -7.73 22.05 15.35
CA LYS A 169 -9.04 22.15 15.98
C LYS A 169 -10.09 22.62 14.97
N GLU A 170 -9.82 23.70 14.24
CA GLU A 170 -10.75 24.21 13.25
C GLU A 170 -10.90 23.29 12.04
N ALA A 171 -9.83 22.61 11.60
CA ALA A 171 -9.93 21.60 10.56
C ALA A 171 -10.79 20.40 10.99
N ARG A 172 -10.66 19.92 12.23
CA ARG A 172 -11.58 18.91 12.76
C ARG A 172 -13.03 19.42 12.77
N LYS A 173 -13.26 20.66 13.21
CA LYS A 173 -14.59 21.29 13.21
C LYS A 173 -15.19 21.34 11.80
N GLU A 174 -14.42 21.74 10.79
CA GLU A 174 -14.84 21.69 9.37
C GLU A 174 -15.22 20.26 8.97
N ALA A 175 -14.34 19.29 9.21
CA ALA A 175 -14.58 17.90 8.82
C ALA A 175 -15.82 17.31 9.51
N GLU A 176 -16.00 17.52 10.80
CA GLU A 176 -17.18 17.09 11.55
C GLU A 176 -18.46 17.72 10.99
N THR A 177 -18.47 19.04 10.80
CA THR A 177 -19.64 19.76 10.30
C THR A 177 -20.07 19.21 8.93
N VAL A 178 -19.11 19.04 8.01
CA VAL A 178 -19.38 18.58 6.64
C VAL A 178 -19.78 17.11 6.59
N MET A 179 -19.03 16.23 7.27
CA MET A 179 -19.31 14.79 7.27
C MET A 179 -20.64 14.48 7.96
N PHE A 180 -20.85 15.01 9.17
CA PHE A 180 -22.04 14.70 9.95
C PHE A 180 -23.29 15.31 9.31
N GLY A 181 -23.22 16.56 8.85
CA GLY A 181 -24.33 17.18 8.13
C GLY A 181 -24.76 16.40 6.88
N ALA A 182 -23.82 15.84 6.12
CA ALA A 182 -24.15 15.00 4.97
C ALA A 182 -24.74 13.63 5.40
N ILE A 183 -24.19 12.99 6.43
CA ILE A 183 -24.65 11.68 6.91
C ILE A 183 -26.04 11.79 7.54
N ASP A 184 -26.29 12.82 8.34
CA ASP A 184 -27.58 13.05 9.02
C ASP A 184 -28.71 13.19 7.99
N GLU A 185 -28.49 14.00 6.95
CA GLU A 185 -29.45 14.14 5.87
C GLU A 185 -29.67 12.82 5.12
N LEU A 186 -28.60 12.04 4.88
CA LEU A 186 -28.70 10.74 4.23
C LEU A 186 -29.49 9.72 5.07
N PHE A 187 -29.24 9.62 6.37
CA PHE A 187 -29.96 8.75 7.27
C PHE A 187 -31.43 9.18 7.41
N ALA A 188 -31.71 10.48 7.49
CA ALA A 188 -33.08 11.00 7.47
C ALA A 188 -33.84 10.58 6.20
N LYS A 189 -33.20 10.65 5.02
CA LYS A 189 -33.81 10.24 3.74
C LYS A 189 -34.01 8.74 3.58
N THR A 190 -33.15 7.94 4.19
CA THR A 190 -33.08 6.50 3.93
C THR A 190 -33.70 5.65 5.02
N SER A 191 -33.85 6.21 6.23
CA SER A 191 -34.30 5.54 7.45
C SER A 191 -33.50 4.28 7.77
N VAL A 192 -32.24 4.22 7.36
CA VAL A 192 -31.33 3.10 7.67
C VAL A 192 -30.74 3.32 9.05
N ASN A 193 -30.78 2.27 9.88
CA ASN A 193 -30.14 2.33 11.19
C ASN A 193 -28.62 2.38 11.02
N PRO A 194 -27.89 3.29 11.69
CA PRO A 194 -26.43 3.32 11.65
C PRO A 194 -25.77 1.97 11.95
N LYS A 195 -26.38 1.14 12.81
CA LYS A 195 -25.86 -0.21 13.14
C LYS A 195 -25.92 -1.20 11.97
N ASP A 196 -26.74 -0.95 10.96
CA ASP A 196 -26.85 -1.81 9.76
C ASP A 196 -25.73 -1.53 8.74
N ILE A 197 -24.98 -0.44 8.92
CA ILE A 197 -23.86 -0.10 8.03
C ILE A 197 -22.71 -1.08 8.27
N GLY A 198 -22.35 -1.80 7.20
CA GLY A 198 -21.31 -2.83 7.28
C GLY A 198 -19.95 -2.45 6.76
N ILE A 199 -19.92 -1.45 5.86
CA ILE A 199 -18.72 -0.92 5.23
C ILE A 199 -18.78 0.59 5.33
N LEU A 200 -17.70 1.22 5.77
CA LEU A 200 -17.51 2.67 5.83
C LEU A 200 -16.26 3.04 5.04
N ILE A 201 -16.40 3.95 4.08
CA ILE A 201 -15.28 4.50 3.31
C ILE A 201 -15.32 6.01 3.41
N VAL A 202 -14.32 6.62 4.04
CA VAL A 202 -14.17 8.07 4.09
C VAL A 202 -13.01 8.47 3.19
N ASN A 203 -13.21 9.44 2.31
CA ASN A 203 -12.14 10.02 1.49
C ASN A 203 -12.01 11.53 1.75
N CYS A 204 -10.78 11.94 2.06
CA CYS A 204 -10.31 13.32 2.18
C CYS A 204 -8.83 13.31 1.82
N SER A 205 -8.40 14.10 0.83
CA SER A 205 -7.06 13.92 0.27
C SER A 205 -5.98 14.46 1.20
N LEU A 206 -6.17 15.68 1.70
CA LEU A 206 -5.12 16.49 2.31
C LEU A 206 -5.25 16.62 3.84
N PHE A 207 -6.26 16.02 4.45
CA PHE A 207 -6.43 16.02 5.91
C PHE A 207 -6.67 14.61 6.44
N ASN A 208 -5.65 14.07 7.10
CA ASN A 208 -5.63 12.72 7.65
C ASN A 208 -5.22 12.77 9.13
N PRO A 209 -6.12 13.18 10.05
CA PRO A 209 -5.82 13.28 11.47
C PRO A 209 -5.71 11.91 12.15
N THR A 210 -5.10 11.87 13.34
CA THR A 210 -5.20 10.74 14.28
C THR A 210 -6.02 11.18 15.51
N PRO A 211 -7.13 10.51 15.88
CA PRO A 211 -7.80 9.41 15.16
C PRO A 211 -8.32 9.80 13.78
N SER A 212 -8.46 8.81 12.88
CA SER A 212 -8.88 8.99 11.48
C SER A 212 -10.29 9.56 11.33
N LEU A 213 -10.60 10.16 10.17
CA LEU A 213 -11.95 10.66 9.87
C LEU A 213 -12.99 9.53 9.91
N SER A 214 -12.61 8.33 9.44
CA SER A 214 -13.49 7.16 9.52
C SER A 214 -13.74 6.74 10.97
N ALA A 215 -12.76 6.84 11.87
CA ALA A 215 -12.96 6.60 13.31
C ALA A 215 -13.87 7.65 13.96
N MET A 216 -13.78 8.92 13.52
CA MET A 216 -14.68 9.98 13.98
C MET A 216 -16.14 9.66 13.65
N VAL A 217 -16.41 9.20 12.42
CA VAL A 217 -17.76 8.76 11.99
C VAL A 217 -18.23 7.54 12.77
N VAL A 218 -17.37 6.52 12.96
CA VAL A 218 -17.70 5.34 13.76
C VAL A 218 -18.08 5.72 15.19
N ASN A 219 -17.29 6.59 15.82
CA ASN A 219 -17.53 7.02 17.19
C ASN A 219 -18.78 7.90 17.33
N HIS A 220 -19.03 8.80 16.39
CA HIS A 220 -20.17 9.72 16.44
C HIS A 220 -21.50 8.97 16.31
N TYR A 221 -21.63 8.11 15.30
CA TYR A 221 -22.87 7.38 15.02
C TYR A 221 -23.01 6.04 15.74
N LYS A 222 -22.03 5.67 16.59
CA LYS A 222 -21.98 4.40 17.31
C LYS A 222 -22.23 3.21 16.37
N LEU A 223 -21.47 3.18 15.28
CA LEU A 223 -21.54 2.11 14.28
C LEU A 223 -21.14 0.76 14.91
N ARG A 224 -21.55 -0.34 14.28
CA ARG A 224 -21.31 -1.70 14.81
C ARG A 224 -19.82 -2.02 14.98
N GLY A 225 -19.48 -2.83 16.00
CA GLY A 225 -18.09 -3.14 16.35
C GLY A 225 -17.29 -3.92 15.29
N ASN A 226 -17.96 -4.64 14.38
CA ASN A 226 -17.34 -5.37 13.26
C ASN A 226 -17.42 -4.61 11.92
N ILE A 227 -17.50 -3.28 11.96
CA ILE A 227 -17.53 -2.45 10.75
C ILE A 227 -16.19 -2.51 10.01
N ARG A 228 -16.25 -2.62 8.68
CA ARG A 228 -15.07 -2.49 7.82
C ARG A 228 -14.87 -1.02 7.48
N SER A 229 -13.88 -0.39 8.10
CA SER A 229 -13.64 1.06 8.01
C SER A 229 -12.39 1.35 7.19
N TYR A 230 -12.50 2.23 6.20
CA TYR A 230 -11.41 2.65 5.32
C TYR A 230 -11.32 4.18 5.28
N ASN A 231 -10.08 4.70 5.37
CA ASN A 231 -9.78 6.13 5.22
C ASN A 231 -8.84 6.32 4.02
N LEU A 232 -9.32 7.03 3.00
CA LEU A 232 -8.63 7.21 1.71
C LEU A 232 -8.07 8.63 1.61
N GLY A 233 -6.73 8.76 1.55
CA GLY A 233 -6.00 10.02 1.39
C GLY A 233 -5.18 10.11 0.11
N GLY A 234 -4.70 11.30 -0.26
CA GLY A 234 -3.72 11.51 -1.34
C GLY A 234 -4.18 11.21 -2.79
N MET A 235 -5.48 10.97 -3.02
CA MET A 235 -6.00 10.57 -4.34
C MET A 235 -6.62 11.72 -5.17
N GLY A 236 -6.70 12.91 -4.58
CA GLY A 236 -7.29 14.11 -5.17
C GLY A 236 -8.78 13.97 -5.48
N CYS A 237 -9.30 14.81 -6.36
CA CYS A 237 -10.72 14.89 -6.66
C CYS A 237 -11.34 13.61 -7.27
N SER A 238 -10.52 12.63 -7.70
CA SER A 238 -11.01 11.35 -8.20
C SER A 238 -11.38 10.34 -7.10
N ALA A 239 -11.06 10.64 -5.84
CA ALA A 239 -11.25 9.73 -4.70
C ALA A 239 -12.71 9.29 -4.50
N GLY A 240 -13.68 10.12 -4.88
CA GLY A 240 -15.10 9.78 -4.79
C GLY A 240 -15.47 8.58 -5.66
N LEU A 241 -15.05 8.58 -6.93
CA LEU A 241 -15.30 7.44 -7.84
C LEU A 241 -14.44 6.22 -7.51
N ILE A 242 -13.23 6.42 -6.97
CA ILE A 242 -12.41 5.32 -6.44
C ILE A 242 -13.12 4.65 -5.27
N SER A 243 -13.77 5.44 -4.40
CA SER A 243 -14.54 4.90 -3.26
C SER A 243 -15.75 4.11 -3.72
N ILE A 244 -16.42 4.52 -4.81
CA ILE A 244 -17.52 3.75 -5.41
C ILE A 244 -17.03 2.41 -5.96
N ASP A 245 -15.89 2.40 -6.65
CA ASP A 245 -15.28 1.16 -7.15
C ASP A 245 -14.88 0.21 -6.03
N LEU A 246 -14.23 0.72 -4.98
CA LEU A 246 -13.88 -0.04 -3.78
C LEU A 246 -15.14 -0.59 -3.09
N ALA A 247 -16.17 0.22 -2.92
CA ALA A 247 -17.42 -0.21 -2.31
C ALA A 247 -18.11 -1.30 -3.13
N LYS A 248 -18.08 -1.20 -4.47
CA LYS A 248 -18.61 -2.23 -5.37
C LYS A 248 -17.92 -3.56 -5.11
N ASP A 249 -16.59 -3.59 -5.04
CA ASP A 249 -15.82 -4.83 -4.82
C ASP A 249 -16.08 -5.41 -3.42
N LEU A 250 -16.11 -4.57 -2.39
CA LEU A 250 -16.46 -5.00 -1.03
C LEU A 250 -17.89 -5.52 -0.93
N LEU A 251 -18.84 -4.94 -1.66
CA LEU A 251 -20.22 -5.43 -1.74
C LEU A 251 -20.32 -6.72 -2.57
N GLN A 252 -19.39 -7.02 -3.48
CA GLN A 252 -19.34 -8.36 -4.10
C GLN A 252 -18.90 -9.41 -3.08
N ALA A 253 -17.89 -9.07 -2.27
CA ALA A 253 -17.34 -9.95 -1.24
C ALA A 253 -18.26 -10.13 -0.02
N HIS A 254 -19.10 -9.13 0.29
CA HIS A 254 -19.96 -9.13 1.48
C HIS A 254 -21.45 -9.07 1.10
N PRO A 255 -22.13 -10.23 1.02
CA PRO A 255 -23.54 -10.27 0.66
C PRO A 255 -24.42 -9.55 1.70
N ASN A 256 -25.54 -8.99 1.23
CA ASN A 256 -26.57 -8.34 2.06
C ASN A 256 -26.03 -7.26 3.02
N SER A 257 -25.16 -6.38 2.55
CA SER A 257 -24.54 -5.32 3.33
C SER A 257 -24.87 -3.93 2.79
N TYR A 258 -24.80 -2.94 3.66
CA TYR A 258 -24.73 -1.53 3.28
C TYR A 258 -23.28 -1.04 3.28
N ALA A 259 -22.96 -0.18 2.31
CA ALA A 259 -21.71 0.57 2.29
C ALA A 259 -22.02 2.07 2.32
N LEU A 260 -21.49 2.76 3.34
CA LEU A 260 -21.58 4.20 3.50
C LEU A 260 -20.26 4.82 3.02
N ILE A 261 -20.35 5.73 2.07
CA ILE A 261 -19.19 6.46 1.54
C ILE A 261 -19.34 7.93 1.89
N ILE A 262 -18.27 8.55 2.38
CA ILE A 262 -18.20 9.99 2.62
C ILE A 262 -17.06 10.57 1.80
N SER A 263 -17.39 11.52 0.94
CA SER A 263 -16.46 12.28 0.11
C SER A 263 -16.44 13.74 0.54
N MET A 264 -15.29 14.24 0.97
CA MET A 264 -15.08 15.65 1.27
C MET A 264 -13.63 16.05 1.02
N GLU A 265 -13.34 17.35 1.11
CA GLU A 265 -11.97 17.85 1.25
C GLU A 265 -11.94 18.88 2.37
N ASN A 266 -10.90 18.82 3.20
CA ASN A 266 -10.66 19.81 4.23
C ASN A 266 -9.74 20.89 3.68
N ILE A 267 -10.23 22.12 3.63
CA ILE A 267 -9.48 23.24 3.06
C ILE A 267 -8.91 24.17 4.13
N THR A 268 -9.24 23.96 5.41
CA THR A 268 -8.76 24.78 6.54
C THR A 268 -7.23 24.73 6.69
N LEU A 269 -6.63 23.54 6.85
CA LEU A 269 -5.18 23.41 7.08
C LEU A 269 -4.34 23.51 5.80
N ASN A 270 -4.98 23.31 4.65
CA ASN A 270 -4.30 23.28 3.36
C ASN A 270 -4.38 24.62 2.62
N TRP A 271 -4.82 25.67 3.32
CA TRP A 271 -4.81 27.03 2.79
C TRP A 271 -3.38 27.52 2.65
N TYR A 272 -2.99 27.91 1.43
CA TYR A 272 -1.61 28.32 1.16
C TYR A 272 -1.40 29.80 1.52
N PHE A 273 -0.42 30.08 2.40
CA PHE A 273 -0.08 31.42 2.88
C PHE A 273 1.20 32.00 2.24
N GLY A 274 1.70 31.39 1.18
CA GLY A 274 2.90 31.84 0.47
C GLY A 274 2.59 32.61 -0.82
N ASN A 275 3.64 32.91 -1.57
CA ASN A 275 3.59 33.79 -2.75
C ASN A 275 3.93 33.07 -4.07
N ASP A 276 3.98 31.74 -4.07
CA ASP A 276 4.11 30.93 -5.29
C ASP A 276 2.76 30.85 -6.05
N ARG A 277 2.76 31.38 -7.27
CA ARG A 277 1.58 31.42 -8.15
C ARG A 277 1.04 30.04 -8.50
N SER A 278 1.89 29.01 -8.57
CA SER A 278 1.45 27.65 -8.91
C SER A 278 0.60 27.00 -7.81
N LYS A 279 0.81 27.42 -6.56
CA LYS A 279 0.09 26.94 -5.37
C LYS A 279 -1.17 27.76 -5.07
N LEU A 280 -1.15 29.08 -5.37
CA LEU A 280 -2.27 30.01 -5.14
C LEU A 280 -3.56 29.69 -5.92
N VAL A 281 -3.47 28.94 -7.02
CA VAL A 281 -4.64 28.52 -7.81
C VAL A 281 -5.62 27.71 -6.96
N SER A 282 -5.11 26.88 -6.04
CA SER A 282 -5.93 26.03 -5.17
C SER A 282 -6.85 26.85 -4.26
N ASN A 283 -6.32 27.86 -3.56
CA ASN A 283 -7.10 28.79 -2.71
C ASN A 283 -8.27 29.44 -3.48
N CYS A 284 -8.06 29.77 -4.75
CA CYS A 284 -9.07 30.46 -5.56
C CYS A 284 -10.21 29.55 -6.03
N LEU A 285 -9.95 28.25 -6.21
CA LEU A 285 -10.91 27.29 -6.80
C LEU A 285 -11.67 26.46 -5.77
N PHE A 286 -10.96 25.98 -4.75
CA PHE A 286 -11.53 25.03 -3.80
C PHE A 286 -12.50 25.70 -2.83
N ARG A 287 -13.59 25.01 -2.53
CA ARG A 287 -14.66 25.48 -1.66
C ARG A 287 -15.13 24.36 -0.75
N MET A 288 -15.74 24.76 0.37
CA MET A 288 -16.27 23.82 1.35
C MET A 288 -17.43 23.02 0.75
N GLY A 289 -17.39 21.70 0.91
CA GLY A 289 -18.49 20.81 0.54
C GLY A 289 -18.18 19.36 0.82
N GLY A 290 -19.22 18.53 0.79
CA GLY A 290 -19.08 17.09 1.03
C GLY A 290 -20.35 16.34 0.65
N ALA A 291 -20.21 15.04 0.44
CA ALA A 291 -21.31 14.16 0.08
C ALA A 291 -21.22 12.83 0.83
N ALA A 292 -22.38 12.35 1.27
CA ALA A 292 -22.57 11.02 1.82
C ALA A 292 -23.39 10.17 0.84
N VAL A 293 -22.96 8.93 0.61
CA VAL A 293 -23.53 8.05 -0.41
C VAL A 293 -23.79 6.68 0.21
N LEU A 294 -25.02 6.17 0.07
CA LEU A 294 -25.41 4.86 0.59
C LEU A 294 -25.58 3.85 -0.56
N LEU A 295 -24.72 2.83 -0.57
CA LEU A 295 -24.81 1.70 -1.49
C LEU A 295 -25.32 0.44 -0.78
N SER A 296 -26.01 -0.43 -1.52
CA SER A 296 -26.50 -1.72 -1.05
C SER A 296 -26.40 -2.78 -2.14
N ASN A 297 -26.16 -4.03 -1.75
CA ASN A 297 -26.32 -5.20 -2.62
C ASN A 297 -27.51 -6.09 -2.22
N LYS A 298 -28.36 -5.62 -1.29
CA LYS A 298 -29.55 -6.33 -0.84
C LYS A 298 -30.60 -6.32 -1.95
N SER A 299 -31.19 -7.47 -2.26
CA SER A 299 -32.24 -7.59 -3.27
C SER A 299 -33.50 -6.79 -2.89
N SER A 300 -33.80 -6.67 -1.60
CA SER A 300 -34.92 -5.89 -1.04
C SER A 300 -34.78 -4.39 -1.32
N ASP A 301 -33.56 -3.85 -1.38
CA ASP A 301 -33.31 -2.42 -1.62
C ASP A 301 -33.52 -2.00 -3.07
N ARG A 302 -33.66 -2.95 -4.00
CA ARG A 302 -33.85 -2.64 -5.43
C ARG A 302 -35.02 -1.68 -5.68
N ARG A 303 -36.13 -1.84 -4.95
CA ARG A 303 -37.36 -1.04 -5.16
C ARG A 303 -37.24 0.39 -4.64
N ARG A 304 -36.49 0.60 -3.56
CA ARG A 304 -36.31 1.93 -2.94
C ARG A 304 -35.13 2.73 -3.53
N SER A 305 -34.16 2.03 -4.10
CA SER A 305 -32.95 2.62 -4.66
C SER A 305 -33.21 3.55 -5.84
N LYS A 306 -32.45 4.63 -5.92
CA LYS A 306 -32.52 5.60 -7.02
C LYS A 306 -31.84 5.08 -8.28
N TYR A 307 -30.64 4.51 -8.15
CA TYR A 307 -29.83 4.07 -9.28
C TYR A 307 -29.26 2.66 -9.06
N ARG A 308 -28.86 2.03 -10.15
CA ARG A 308 -28.03 0.81 -10.16
C ARG A 308 -26.69 1.12 -10.82
N LEU A 309 -25.60 0.69 -10.19
CA LEU A 309 -24.28 0.78 -10.78
C LEU A 309 -24.18 -0.21 -11.95
N VAL A 310 -23.83 0.28 -13.14
CA VAL A 310 -23.66 -0.52 -14.35
C VAL A 310 -22.22 -0.99 -14.48
N THR A 311 -21.29 -0.05 -14.42
CA THR A 311 -19.85 -0.34 -14.51
C THR A 311 -19.04 0.81 -13.93
N THR A 312 -17.79 0.51 -13.58
CA THR A 312 -16.75 1.47 -13.18
C THR A 312 -15.51 1.22 -14.01
N VAL A 313 -14.80 2.28 -14.39
CA VAL A 313 -13.54 2.19 -15.14
C VAL A 313 -12.50 3.06 -14.45
N ARG A 314 -11.39 2.43 -14.06
CA ARG A 314 -10.25 3.12 -13.46
C ARG A 314 -9.11 3.24 -14.45
N THR A 315 -8.65 4.45 -14.68
CA THR A 315 -7.41 4.73 -15.38
C THR A 315 -6.44 5.31 -14.38
N ASN A 316 -5.37 4.58 -14.12
CA ASN A 316 -4.23 5.06 -13.36
C ASN A 316 -3.04 4.96 -14.31
N LYS A 317 -2.35 6.06 -14.52
CA LYS A 317 -1.14 6.03 -15.32
C LYS A 317 0.10 6.32 -14.47
N GLY A 318 -0.04 6.38 -13.13
CA GLY A 318 0.90 6.75 -12.05
C GLY A 318 2.40 6.54 -12.27
N ALA A 319 2.76 5.55 -13.06
CA ALA A 319 4.12 5.19 -13.44
C ALA A 319 4.80 6.18 -14.42
N ASP A 320 4.07 7.12 -15.01
CA ASP A 320 4.65 8.20 -15.83
C ASP A 320 4.99 9.43 -14.96
N ASP A 321 6.27 9.81 -14.93
CA ASP A 321 6.79 10.86 -14.03
C ASP A 321 6.16 12.23 -14.24
N LYS A 322 5.96 12.61 -15.51
CA LYS A 322 5.33 13.89 -15.88
C LYS A 322 3.93 13.97 -15.31
N CYS A 323 3.24 12.86 -15.38
CA CYS A 323 1.90 12.81 -14.88
C CYS A 323 1.88 12.66 -13.34
N PHE A 324 2.82 11.93 -12.73
CA PHE A 324 2.93 11.76 -11.27
C PHE A 324 3.14 13.10 -10.57
N SER A 325 4.11 13.87 -11.06
CA SER A 325 4.49 15.21 -10.56
C SER A 325 3.50 16.32 -10.92
N CYS A 326 2.39 15.99 -11.59
CA CYS A 326 1.49 16.98 -12.16
C CYS A 326 0.67 17.75 -11.11
N VAL A 327 0.34 17.08 -10.00
CA VAL A 327 -0.35 17.64 -8.83
C VAL A 327 0.34 17.08 -7.60
N THR A 328 1.15 17.91 -6.94
CA THR A 328 2.02 17.50 -5.84
C THR A 328 1.84 18.44 -4.66
N GLN A 329 1.81 17.90 -3.45
CA GLN A 329 1.86 18.69 -2.23
C GLN A 329 3.33 18.83 -1.83
N GLU A 330 3.79 20.08 -1.72
CA GLU A 330 5.20 20.40 -1.45
C GLU A 330 5.32 21.76 -0.76
N GLU A 331 6.47 21.99 -0.14
CA GLU A 331 6.82 23.28 0.46
C GLU A 331 7.30 24.25 -0.63
N ASP A 332 7.02 25.54 -0.43
CA ASP A 332 7.70 26.60 -1.18
C ASP A 332 9.09 26.90 -0.61
N GLU A 333 9.83 27.81 -1.24
CA GLU A 333 11.17 28.23 -0.80
C GLU A 333 11.22 28.79 0.64
N ALA A 334 10.07 29.21 1.18
CA ALA A 334 9.92 29.70 2.54
C ALA A 334 9.40 28.63 3.53
N GLY A 335 9.35 27.36 3.12
CA GLY A 335 8.87 26.24 3.93
C GLY A 335 7.36 26.17 4.09
N LYS A 336 6.57 26.93 3.31
CA LYS A 336 5.11 26.93 3.39
C LYS A 336 4.53 25.84 2.49
N ILE A 337 3.77 24.93 3.09
CA ILE A 337 3.14 23.82 2.38
C ILE A 337 2.00 24.31 1.49
N GLY A 338 1.98 23.86 0.24
CA GLY A 338 0.86 24.08 -0.69
C GLY A 338 0.77 22.97 -1.74
N VAL A 339 -0.26 23.04 -2.58
CA VAL A 339 -0.45 22.09 -3.68
C VAL A 339 -0.06 22.75 -5.00
N THR A 340 1.05 22.30 -5.58
CA THR A 340 1.56 22.77 -6.86
C THR A 340 0.77 22.14 -8.01
N LEU A 341 0.26 22.98 -8.91
CA LEU A 341 -0.35 22.55 -10.17
C LEU A 341 0.62 22.78 -11.33
N SER A 342 1.05 21.69 -11.97
CA SER A 342 1.92 21.76 -13.13
C SER A 342 1.20 22.37 -14.35
N LYS A 343 1.96 23.09 -15.18
CA LYS A 343 1.47 23.64 -16.47
C LYS A 343 1.03 22.54 -17.44
N ASP A 344 1.47 21.31 -17.24
CA ASP A 344 1.15 20.15 -18.07
C ASP A 344 -0.20 19.49 -17.74
N LEU A 345 -0.90 19.96 -16.70
CA LEU A 345 -2.12 19.35 -16.19
C LEU A 345 -3.18 19.08 -17.25
N MET A 346 -3.41 20.02 -18.17
CA MET A 346 -4.42 19.85 -19.22
C MET A 346 -4.05 18.75 -20.22
N ALA A 347 -2.77 18.68 -20.61
CA ALA A 347 -2.30 17.66 -21.55
C ALA A 347 -2.35 16.26 -20.93
N VAL A 348 -1.90 16.15 -19.67
CA VAL A 348 -1.93 14.89 -18.89
C VAL A 348 -3.36 14.42 -18.65
N ALA A 349 -4.27 15.32 -18.25
CA ALA A 349 -5.68 15.01 -18.04
C ALA A 349 -6.35 14.55 -19.35
N GLY A 350 -6.07 15.21 -20.48
CA GLY A 350 -6.59 14.81 -21.79
C GLY A 350 -6.12 13.42 -22.22
N ASP A 351 -4.86 13.07 -21.98
CA ASP A 351 -4.34 11.74 -22.30
C ASP A 351 -4.93 10.66 -21.36
N ALA A 352 -5.07 10.96 -20.06
CA ALA A 352 -5.73 10.07 -19.10
C ALA A 352 -7.21 9.83 -19.46
N LEU A 353 -7.93 10.88 -19.83
CA LEU A 353 -9.30 10.82 -20.35
C LEU A 353 -9.38 9.90 -21.57
N LYS A 354 -8.51 10.11 -22.56
CA LYS A 354 -8.48 9.31 -23.79
C LYS A 354 -8.37 7.82 -23.49
N THR A 355 -7.53 7.47 -22.51
CA THR A 355 -7.37 6.07 -22.07
C THR A 355 -8.64 5.56 -21.40
N ASN A 356 -9.24 6.37 -20.52
CA ASN A 356 -10.46 6.00 -19.82
C ASN A 356 -11.63 5.76 -20.79
N ILE A 357 -11.89 6.68 -21.73
CA ILE A 357 -13.00 6.54 -22.70
C ILE A 357 -12.79 5.38 -23.67
N THR A 358 -11.53 5.07 -24.00
CA THR A 358 -11.20 3.91 -24.85
C THR A 358 -11.56 2.60 -24.15
N THR A 359 -11.37 2.52 -22.83
CA THR A 359 -11.76 1.37 -22.01
C THR A 359 -13.26 1.33 -21.74
N LEU A 360 -13.89 2.49 -21.54
CA LEU A 360 -15.32 2.61 -21.26
C LEU A 360 -16.20 2.28 -22.48
N GLY A 361 -15.79 2.73 -23.67
CA GLY A 361 -16.59 2.63 -24.91
C GLY A 361 -17.20 1.25 -25.15
N PRO A 362 -16.42 0.15 -25.19
CA PRO A 362 -16.95 -1.20 -25.41
C PRO A 362 -17.95 -1.69 -24.36
N LEU A 363 -17.95 -1.11 -23.16
CA LEU A 363 -18.84 -1.53 -22.07
C LEU A 363 -20.20 -0.83 -22.10
N VAL A 364 -20.33 0.27 -22.85
CA VAL A 364 -21.50 1.18 -22.74
C VAL A 364 -22.12 1.56 -24.08
N LEU A 365 -21.35 1.55 -25.17
CA LEU A 365 -21.82 1.96 -26.48
C LEU A 365 -22.68 0.87 -27.14
N PRO A 366 -23.66 1.24 -28.00
CA PRO A 366 -24.40 0.29 -28.82
C PRO A 366 -23.48 -0.51 -29.77
N MET A 367 -23.89 -1.73 -30.15
CA MET A 367 -23.08 -2.58 -31.05
C MET A 367 -22.76 -1.91 -32.40
N SER A 368 -23.65 -1.09 -32.95
CA SER A 368 -23.41 -0.34 -34.20
C SER A 368 -22.19 0.57 -34.11
N GLU A 369 -22.06 1.30 -33.00
CA GLU A 369 -20.93 2.19 -32.70
C GLU A 369 -19.64 1.39 -32.43
N GLN A 370 -19.76 0.27 -31.71
CA GLN A 370 -18.64 -0.63 -31.45
C GLN A 370 -18.08 -1.21 -32.75
N LEU A 371 -18.95 -1.63 -33.68
CA LEU A 371 -18.57 -2.14 -35.00
C LEU A 371 -17.92 -1.05 -35.86
N LEU A 372 -18.45 0.17 -35.87
CA LEU A 372 -17.87 1.29 -36.62
C LEU A 372 -16.49 1.70 -36.09
N PHE A 373 -16.35 1.77 -34.76
CA PHE A 373 -15.06 2.03 -34.11
C PHE A 373 -14.05 0.91 -34.43
N PHE A 374 -14.46 -0.35 -34.33
CA PHE A 374 -13.62 -1.51 -34.63
C PHE A 374 -13.22 -1.55 -36.12
N ALA A 375 -14.16 -1.34 -37.05
CA ALA A 375 -13.88 -1.28 -38.48
C ALA A 375 -12.89 -0.19 -38.83
N THR A 376 -12.99 0.99 -38.19
CA THR A 376 -12.03 2.10 -38.36
C THR A 376 -10.64 1.73 -37.84
N LEU A 377 -10.58 1.01 -36.71
CA LEU A 377 -9.33 0.56 -36.09
C LEU A 377 -8.64 -0.53 -36.93
N VAL A 378 -9.40 -1.47 -37.49
CA VAL A 378 -8.94 -2.50 -38.44
C VAL A 378 -8.47 -1.86 -39.75
N GLY A 379 -9.27 -1.00 -40.36
CA GLY A 379 -8.91 -0.31 -41.61
C GLY A 379 -7.62 0.50 -41.48
N LYS A 380 -7.40 1.15 -40.33
CA LYS A 380 -6.17 1.91 -40.08
C LYS A 380 -4.94 1.03 -39.85
N LYS A 381 -5.09 -0.11 -39.15
CA LYS A 381 -3.94 -0.91 -38.67
C LYS A 381 -3.60 -2.11 -39.54
N LEU A 382 -4.60 -2.80 -40.09
CA LEU A 382 -4.44 -3.95 -40.98
C LEU A 382 -4.41 -3.52 -42.45
N LEU A 383 -5.25 -2.56 -42.84
CA LEU A 383 -5.34 -2.10 -44.24
C LEU A 383 -4.54 -0.82 -44.53
N LYS A 384 -3.81 -0.27 -43.54
CA LYS A 384 -3.02 0.99 -43.63
C LYS A 384 -3.80 2.17 -44.24
N MET A 385 -5.12 2.19 -44.15
CA MET A 385 -5.95 3.23 -44.74
C MET A 385 -5.78 4.54 -43.94
N LYS A 386 -5.67 5.68 -44.64
CA LYS A 386 -5.59 7.02 -44.03
C LYS A 386 -6.96 7.49 -43.50
N ILE A 387 -7.54 6.75 -42.56
CA ILE A 387 -8.85 7.07 -41.95
C ILE A 387 -8.62 7.85 -40.64
N LYS A 388 -9.37 8.95 -40.45
CA LYS A 388 -9.36 9.70 -39.19
C LYS A 388 -9.85 8.79 -38.05
N PRO A 389 -9.17 8.72 -36.89
CA PRO A 389 -9.64 7.93 -35.77
C PRO A 389 -11.03 8.40 -35.34
N TYR A 390 -11.97 7.46 -35.31
CA TYR A 390 -13.35 7.69 -34.91
C TYR A 390 -13.43 7.89 -33.39
N ILE A 391 -14.01 9.02 -32.95
CA ILE A 391 -14.36 9.26 -31.55
C ILE A 391 -15.81 8.81 -31.40
N PRO A 392 -16.09 7.78 -30.59
CA PRO A 392 -17.46 7.30 -30.43
C PRO A 392 -18.38 8.39 -29.87
N ASP A 393 -19.61 8.43 -30.37
CA ASP A 393 -20.60 9.35 -29.84
C ASP A 393 -21.19 8.82 -28.52
N PHE A 394 -20.60 9.26 -27.40
CA PHE A 394 -21.06 8.90 -26.07
C PHE A 394 -22.45 9.44 -25.72
N LYS A 395 -23.01 10.39 -26.49
CA LYS A 395 -24.40 10.86 -26.30
C LYS A 395 -25.42 9.76 -26.64
N LEU A 396 -25.04 8.74 -27.40
CA LEU A 396 -25.87 7.55 -27.65
C LEU A 396 -25.87 6.57 -26.46
N ALA A 397 -24.83 6.63 -25.62
CA ALA A 397 -24.68 5.75 -24.46
C ALA A 397 -25.19 6.39 -23.17
N PHE A 398 -25.26 7.72 -23.09
CA PHE A 398 -25.61 8.43 -21.86
C PHE A 398 -26.54 9.59 -22.13
N GLU A 399 -27.60 9.66 -21.34
CA GLU A 399 -28.54 10.76 -21.35
C GLU A 399 -28.06 11.91 -20.45
N HIS A 400 -27.27 11.62 -19.41
CA HIS A 400 -26.77 12.62 -18.46
C HIS A 400 -25.27 12.51 -18.21
N PHE A 401 -24.60 13.65 -18.06
CA PHE A 401 -23.16 13.74 -17.83
C PHE A 401 -22.89 14.55 -16.56
N CYS A 402 -22.10 13.97 -15.66
CA CYS A 402 -21.56 14.64 -14.48
C CYS A 402 -20.03 14.64 -14.62
N ILE A 403 -19.52 15.78 -15.06
CA ILE A 403 -18.10 16.00 -15.34
C ILE A 403 -17.49 16.83 -14.21
N HIS A 404 -16.45 16.30 -13.58
CA HIS A 404 -15.80 16.94 -12.45
C HIS A 404 -15.56 18.45 -12.66
N ALA A 405 -16.21 19.24 -11.80
CA ALA A 405 -16.05 20.69 -11.67
C ALA A 405 -14.67 21.10 -11.10
N GLY A 406 -13.57 20.68 -11.74
CA GLY A 406 -12.20 21.02 -11.33
C GLY A 406 -11.81 22.48 -11.59
N GLY A 407 -12.53 23.13 -12.51
CA GLY A 407 -12.34 24.51 -12.92
C GLY A 407 -12.81 24.72 -14.36
N ARG A 408 -13.02 25.96 -14.76
CA ARG A 408 -13.55 26.30 -16.08
C ARG A 408 -12.76 25.68 -17.25
N ALA A 409 -11.43 25.78 -17.21
CA ALA A 409 -10.57 25.27 -18.28
C ALA A 409 -10.73 23.75 -18.50
N VAL A 410 -10.90 22.99 -17.41
CA VAL A 410 -11.13 21.54 -17.47
C VAL A 410 -12.47 21.24 -18.14
N LEU A 411 -13.53 21.97 -17.79
CA LEU A 411 -14.85 21.81 -18.39
C LEU A 411 -14.86 22.19 -19.87
N ASP A 412 -14.23 23.30 -20.25
CA ASP A 412 -14.14 23.77 -21.63
C ASP A 412 -13.39 22.75 -22.52
N GLU A 413 -12.31 22.16 -22.01
CA GLU A 413 -11.54 21.14 -22.71
C GLU A 413 -12.34 19.83 -22.88
N LEU A 414 -13.13 19.44 -21.88
CA LEU A 414 -13.97 18.24 -21.94
C LEU A 414 -15.17 18.40 -22.87
N GLU A 415 -15.82 19.58 -22.85
CA GLU A 415 -16.90 19.92 -23.79
C GLU A 415 -16.42 19.78 -25.24
N LYS A 416 -15.23 20.33 -25.52
CA LYS A 416 -14.60 20.25 -26.85
C LYS A 416 -14.23 18.81 -27.24
N ASN A 417 -13.60 18.06 -26.35
CA ASN A 417 -13.09 16.72 -26.66
C ASN A 417 -14.21 15.68 -26.82
N LEU A 418 -15.30 15.81 -26.06
CA LEU A 418 -16.45 14.90 -26.10
C LEU A 418 -17.59 15.42 -26.99
N GLN A 419 -17.46 16.61 -27.58
CA GLN A 419 -18.47 17.26 -28.42
C GLN A 419 -19.84 17.35 -27.72
N LEU A 420 -19.80 17.75 -26.45
CA LEU A 420 -20.99 17.87 -25.60
C LEU A 420 -21.69 19.19 -25.86
N SER A 421 -23.03 19.18 -25.78
CA SER A 421 -23.84 20.39 -25.92
C SER A 421 -23.87 21.19 -24.60
N PRO A 422 -24.25 22.48 -24.63
CA PRO A 422 -24.44 23.28 -23.42
C PRO A 422 -25.38 22.64 -22.40
N TRP A 423 -26.41 21.91 -22.86
CA TRP A 423 -27.34 21.20 -21.99
C TRP A 423 -26.67 20.09 -21.17
N HIS A 424 -25.72 19.36 -21.75
CA HIS A 424 -24.95 18.32 -21.06
C HIS A 424 -23.95 18.93 -20.07
N MET A 425 -23.37 20.08 -20.40
CA MET A 425 -22.38 20.77 -19.57
C MET A 425 -23.00 21.58 -18.43
N GLU A 426 -24.29 21.86 -18.50
CA GLU A 426 -25.00 22.71 -17.53
C GLU A 426 -24.84 22.23 -16.07
N PRO A 427 -25.03 20.95 -15.71
CA PRO A 427 -24.89 20.51 -14.31
C PRO A 427 -23.51 20.81 -13.74
N SER A 428 -22.44 20.51 -14.48
CA SER A 428 -21.06 20.76 -14.08
C SER A 428 -20.72 22.23 -13.99
N ARG A 429 -21.19 23.05 -14.95
CA ARG A 429 -20.95 24.50 -14.95
C ARG A 429 -21.70 25.20 -13.83
N MET A 430 -22.97 24.85 -13.60
CA MET A 430 -23.75 25.44 -12.52
C MET A 430 -23.23 25.01 -11.15
N THR A 431 -22.79 23.76 -11.00
CA THR A 431 -22.14 23.30 -9.76
C THR A 431 -20.88 24.09 -9.47
N LEU A 432 -19.98 24.25 -10.47
CA LEU A 432 -18.78 25.07 -10.33
C LEU A 432 -19.12 26.53 -9.98
N TYR A 433 -20.17 27.09 -10.59
CA TYR A 433 -20.61 28.45 -10.32
C TYR A 433 -21.17 28.61 -8.89
N ARG A 434 -22.03 27.71 -8.44
CA ARG A 434 -22.77 27.86 -7.17
C ARG A 434 -21.99 27.38 -5.95
N PHE A 435 -21.30 26.27 -6.07
CA PHE A 435 -20.61 25.61 -4.96
C PHE A 435 -19.08 25.64 -5.10
N GLY A 436 -18.55 25.95 -6.28
CA GLY A 436 -17.11 25.91 -6.54
C GLY A 436 -16.60 24.48 -6.71
N ASN A 437 -15.28 24.30 -6.62
CA ASN A 437 -14.68 22.97 -6.64
C ASN A 437 -14.70 22.37 -5.22
N THR A 438 -15.64 21.48 -4.95
CA THR A 438 -15.75 20.75 -3.67
C THR A 438 -15.01 19.40 -3.70
N SER A 439 -13.95 19.33 -4.51
CA SER A 439 -13.07 18.16 -4.67
C SER A 439 -13.82 16.89 -5.13
N SER A 440 -13.66 15.78 -4.41
CA SER A 440 -14.27 14.48 -4.71
C SER A 440 -15.78 14.45 -4.62
N SER A 441 -16.38 15.46 -3.97
CA SER A 441 -17.84 15.55 -3.80
C SER A 441 -18.56 16.24 -4.96
N SER A 442 -17.85 16.99 -5.82
CA SER A 442 -18.47 17.83 -6.88
C SER A 442 -19.46 17.05 -7.77
N LEU A 443 -19.11 15.82 -8.14
CA LEU A 443 -19.94 14.96 -8.98
C LEU A 443 -21.31 14.63 -8.39
N TRP A 444 -21.45 14.67 -7.06
CA TRP A 444 -22.72 14.44 -6.38
C TRP A 444 -23.60 15.68 -6.38
N TYR A 445 -23.01 16.88 -6.31
CA TYR A 445 -23.75 18.13 -6.52
C TYR A 445 -24.27 18.24 -7.96
N GLU A 446 -23.50 17.77 -8.94
CA GLU A 446 -23.90 17.72 -10.35
C GLU A 446 -25.06 16.74 -10.58
N LEU A 447 -25.00 15.56 -9.94
CA LEU A 447 -26.12 14.61 -9.98
C LEU A 447 -27.36 15.18 -9.28
N ALA A 448 -27.19 15.83 -8.11
CA ALA A 448 -28.26 16.50 -7.39
C ALA A 448 -28.89 17.63 -8.20
N TYR A 449 -28.10 18.40 -8.95
CA TYR A 449 -28.61 19.43 -9.87
C TYR A 449 -29.52 18.80 -10.93
N THR A 450 -29.08 17.69 -11.52
CA THR A 450 -29.82 16.97 -12.55
C THR A 450 -31.13 16.38 -12.00
N GLU A 451 -31.11 15.85 -10.77
CA GLU A 451 -32.30 15.46 -10.02
C GLU A 451 -33.25 16.63 -9.76
N ALA A 452 -32.73 17.77 -9.28
CA ALA A 452 -33.51 18.97 -8.95
C ALA A 452 -34.17 19.59 -10.19
N LYS A 453 -33.53 19.49 -11.37
CA LYS A 453 -34.13 19.90 -12.64
C LYS A 453 -35.22 18.95 -13.16
N GLY A 454 -35.46 17.82 -12.50
CA GLY A 454 -36.43 16.82 -12.94
C GLY A 454 -36.02 16.14 -14.26
N ARG A 455 -34.72 16.11 -14.57
CA ARG A 455 -34.20 15.54 -15.83
C ARG A 455 -34.12 14.02 -15.82
N ILE A 456 -33.97 13.41 -14.64
CA ILE A 456 -33.73 11.96 -14.50
C ILE A 456 -35.03 11.17 -14.66
N ARG A 457 -35.13 10.40 -15.74
CA ARG A 457 -36.21 9.44 -15.99
C ARG A 457 -35.77 8.01 -15.72
N LYS A 458 -36.73 7.14 -15.40
CA LYS A 458 -36.47 5.71 -15.22
C LYS A 458 -35.84 5.13 -16.49
N GLY A 459 -34.70 4.46 -16.34
CA GLY A 459 -33.97 3.84 -17.43
C GLY A 459 -32.78 4.66 -17.94
N ASP A 460 -32.77 5.97 -17.69
CA ASP A 460 -31.68 6.86 -18.08
C ASP A 460 -30.34 6.41 -17.49
N ARG A 461 -29.27 6.68 -18.24
CA ARG A 461 -27.89 6.41 -17.86
C ARG A 461 -27.16 7.72 -17.61
N THR A 462 -26.49 7.77 -16.47
CA THR A 462 -25.67 8.91 -16.07
C THR A 462 -24.21 8.49 -16.00
N TRP A 463 -23.35 9.24 -16.68
CA TRP A 463 -21.90 9.05 -16.62
C TRP A 463 -21.26 10.08 -15.71
N GLN A 464 -20.61 9.61 -14.65
CA GLN A 464 -19.75 10.40 -13.78
C GLN A 464 -18.28 10.21 -14.18
N ILE A 465 -17.53 11.31 -14.32
CA ILE A 465 -16.10 11.28 -14.62
C ILE A 465 -15.30 12.25 -13.73
N ALA A 466 -14.24 11.75 -13.09
CA ALA A 466 -13.37 12.55 -12.23
C ALA A 466 -11.87 12.36 -12.52
N PHE A 467 -11.13 13.44 -12.27
CA PHE A 467 -9.68 13.54 -12.39
C PHE A 467 -9.05 13.69 -11.01
N GLY A 468 -7.87 13.12 -10.80
CA GLY A 468 -7.18 13.19 -9.51
C GLY A 468 -5.67 13.24 -9.66
N SER A 469 -4.98 13.56 -8.57
CA SER A 469 -3.52 13.57 -8.47
C SER A 469 -2.94 12.18 -8.74
N GLY A 470 -1.68 12.13 -9.19
CA GLY A 470 -1.20 10.94 -9.84
C GLY A 470 -2.10 10.57 -11.04
N PHE A 471 -2.71 11.59 -11.68
CA PHE A 471 -3.36 11.64 -13.00
C PHE A 471 -4.34 10.51 -13.27
N LYS A 472 -5.03 10.17 -12.19
CA LYS A 472 -6.12 9.21 -12.21
C LYS A 472 -7.27 9.82 -12.99
N CYS A 473 -7.88 9.03 -13.85
CA CYS A 473 -9.14 9.36 -14.52
C CYS A 473 -10.09 8.19 -14.29
N ASN A 474 -11.17 8.43 -13.57
CA ASN A 474 -12.10 7.37 -13.17
C ASN A 474 -13.51 7.69 -13.67
N SER A 475 -14.25 6.65 -14.04
CA SER A 475 -15.61 6.74 -14.55
C SER A 475 -16.53 5.81 -13.79
N ALA A 476 -17.75 6.26 -13.51
CA ALA A 476 -18.84 5.43 -13.00
C ALA A 476 -20.09 5.65 -13.85
N VAL A 477 -20.78 4.56 -14.16
CA VAL A 477 -22.03 4.59 -14.95
C VAL A 477 -23.18 4.11 -14.11
N TRP A 478 -24.18 4.96 -13.98
CA TRP A 478 -25.40 4.70 -13.22
C TRP A 478 -26.58 4.51 -14.17
N LYS A 479 -27.50 3.61 -13.84
CA LYS A 479 -28.80 3.49 -14.49
C LYS A 479 -29.90 3.83 -13.50
N ALA A 480 -30.74 4.80 -13.83
CA ALA A 480 -31.88 5.21 -13.00
C ALA A 480 -32.92 4.08 -12.93
N LEU A 481 -33.30 3.71 -11.70
CA LEU A 481 -34.31 2.67 -11.45
C LEU A 481 -35.74 3.23 -11.35
N LYS A 482 -35.86 4.54 -11.13
CA LYS A 482 -37.12 5.29 -11.05
C LYS A 482 -36.92 6.70 -11.62
N THR A 483 -38.02 7.31 -12.07
CA THR A 483 -38.06 8.73 -12.41
C THR A 483 -38.00 9.53 -11.10
N ILE A 484 -37.09 10.50 -11.03
CA ILE A 484 -36.92 11.32 -9.83
C ILE A 484 -37.86 12.51 -9.92
N ASN A 485 -38.74 12.67 -8.92
CA ASN A 485 -39.66 13.79 -8.84
C ASN A 485 -39.06 14.89 -7.95
N PRO A 486 -38.69 16.06 -8.50
CA PRO A 486 -38.10 17.15 -7.72
C PRO A 486 -38.93 17.54 -6.50
N ALA A 487 -40.26 17.54 -6.60
CA ALA A 487 -41.14 17.94 -5.49
C ALA A 487 -41.05 17.05 -4.25
N LYS A 488 -40.48 15.84 -4.37
CA LYS A 488 -40.28 14.89 -3.26
C LYS A 488 -38.82 14.77 -2.83
N GLU A 489 -37.91 15.45 -3.51
CA GLU A 489 -36.50 15.41 -3.21
C GLU A 489 -36.10 16.54 -2.28
N LYS A 490 -35.20 16.23 -1.35
CA LYS A 490 -34.48 17.21 -0.54
C LYS A 490 -33.03 17.15 -0.97
N ASN A 491 -32.47 18.23 -1.48
CA ASN A 491 -31.06 18.30 -1.91
C ASN A 491 -30.61 19.78 -1.90
N PRO A 492 -29.30 20.08 -2.02
CA PRO A 492 -28.79 21.44 -1.78
C PRO A 492 -29.29 22.50 -2.78
N TRP A 493 -29.89 22.08 -3.90
CA TRP A 493 -30.39 22.95 -4.95
C TRP A 493 -31.87 23.31 -4.80
N MET A 494 -32.67 22.52 -4.07
CA MET A 494 -34.13 22.57 -4.16
C MET A 494 -34.72 23.96 -3.89
N ASP A 495 -34.15 24.71 -2.94
CA ASP A 495 -34.65 26.04 -2.57
C ASP A 495 -34.36 27.12 -3.63
N GLU A 496 -33.42 26.88 -4.54
CA GLU A 496 -32.88 27.90 -5.46
C GLU A 496 -32.74 27.42 -6.91
N ILE A 497 -33.13 26.19 -7.23
CA ILE A 497 -32.93 25.58 -8.56
C ILE A 497 -33.63 26.36 -9.69
N HIS A 498 -34.68 27.09 -9.37
CA HIS A 498 -35.42 27.96 -10.29
C HIS A 498 -34.60 29.16 -10.78
N LYS A 499 -33.53 29.54 -10.06
CA LYS A 499 -32.62 30.65 -10.44
C LYS A 499 -31.55 30.21 -11.44
N PHE A 500 -31.48 28.94 -11.77
CA PHE A 500 -30.49 28.36 -12.68
C PHE A 500 -31.17 27.87 -13.96
N PRO A 501 -30.46 27.73 -15.09
CA PRO A 501 -29.06 28.13 -15.28
C PRO A 501 -28.89 29.64 -15.32
N VAL A 502 -27.73 30.10 -14.88
CA VAL A 502 -27.31 31.50 -15.07
C VAL A 502 -26.36 31.57 -16.26
N GLU A 503 -26.35 32.71 -16.95
CA GLU A 503 -25.38 32.94 -18.01
C GLU A 503 -24.01 33.22 -17.39
N VAL A 504 -23.08 32.29 -17.60
CA VAL A 504 -21.68 32.44 -17.17
C VAL A 504 -20.90 32.98 -18.36
N PRO A 505 -20.32 34.20 -18.28
CA PRO A 505 -19.67 34.85 -19.42
C PRO A 505 -18.69 33.93 -20.15
N ARG A 506 -19.00 33.59 -21.40
CA ARG A 506 -18.11 32.88 -22.31
C ARG A 506 -17.10 33.89 -22.86
N ARG A 507 -15.80 33.57 -22.84
CA ARG A 507 -14.87 34.38 -23.65
C ARG A 507 -15.20 34.14 -25.13
N CYS A 508 -15.76 35.15 -25.77
CA CYS A 508 -15.48 35.45 -27.16
C CYS A 508 -14.04 36.01 -27.23
N GLY A 509 -13.28 35.69 -28.29
CA GLY A 509 -11.98 36.31 -28.58
C GLY A 509 -10.82 35.33 -28.83
N THR A 510 -10.79 34.75 -30.02
CA THR A 510 -9.52 34.50 -30.74
C THR A 510 -9.04 35.81 -31.38
N TRP A 511 -7.73 36.00 -31.49
CA TRP A 511 -7.03 37.17 -32.01
C TRP A 511 -7.30 37.56 -33.49
N HIS A 512 -8.46 37.21 -34.07
CA HIS A 512 -8.75 37.40 -35.49
C HIS A 512 -9.70 38.55 -35.82
N ASP A 513 -10.36 39.20 -34.84
CA ASP A 513 -11.38 40.22 -35.12
C ASP A 513 -10.84 41.67 -35.25
N LEU A 514 -9.55 41.84 -35.58
CA LEU A 514 -8.94 43.17 -35.83
C LEU A 514 -8.34 43.30 -37.25
N ALA A 515 -8.91 42.64 -38.25
CA ALA A 515 -8.54 42.86 -39.66
C ALA A 515 -9.77 43.26 -40.49
N PRO A 516 -9.67 44.27 -41.38
CA PRO A 516 -10.77 44.67 -42.25
C PRO A 516 -11.05 43.58 -43.30
N PRO A 517 -12.28 43.48 -43.83
CA PRO A 517 -12.69 42.36 -44.66
C PRO A 517 -12.08 42.48 -46.07
N PRO A 518 -11.59 41.37 -46.68
CA PRO A 518 -11.33 41.34 -48.11
C PRO A 518 -12.61 40.96 -48.89
N LEU A 519 -12.73 41.55 -50.06
CA LEU A 519 -13.81 41.42 -51.05
C LEU A 519 -13.93 40.00 -51.66
N PRO A 520 -15.09 39.66 -52.27
CA PRO A 520 -15.41 38.30 -52.66
C PRO A 520 -14.82 37.97 -54.03
N ASP A 521 -14.32 36.75 -54.20
CA ASP A 521 -14.03 36.23 -55.54
C ASP A 521 -14.69 34.88 -55.82
N ARG A 522 -14.96 34.73 -57.11
CA ARG A 522 -15.98 33.94 -57.80
C ARG A 522 -15.55 32.50 -58.03
N GLY A 523 -16.57 31.64 -58.10
CA GLY A 523 -16.71 30.66 -59.18
C GLY A 523 -16.01 29.31 -59.03
N GLY A 524 -16.78 28.22 -59.19
CA GLY A 524 -16.18 26.90 -59.40
C GLY A 524 -17.09 25.67 -59.18
N ARG A 525 -18.12 25.55 -60.01
CA ARG A 525 -18.95 24.36 -60.37
C ARG A 525 -18.46 22.97 -59.89
N SER A 526 -19.34 22.18 -59.22
CA SER A 526 -20.24 21.13 -59.78
C SER A 526 -19.56 19.75 -59.95
N ARG A 527 -20.02 18.63 -59.36
CA ARG A 527 -21.21 17.79 -59.69
C ARG A 527 -21.30 16.68 -58.60
N ARG A 528 -22.49 16.38 -58.03
CA ARG A 528 -23.38 15.18 -58.28
C ARG A 528 -22.62 13.84 -58.34
N ARG A 529 -23.00 12.70 -57.72
CA ARG A 529 -24.31 12.11 -57.39
C ARG A 529 -24.09 10.81 -56.57
N PHE A 530 -25.07 10.41 -55.76
CA PHE A 530 -25.29 9.07 -55.16
C PHE A 530 -25.53 7.97 -56.24
N PRO A 531 -25.39 6.64 -55.98
CA PRO A 531 -26.26 5.76 -55.13
C PRO A 531 -25.44 4.71 -54.32
N GLY A 532 -25.93 3.85 -53.42
CA GLY A 532 -27.18 3.09 -53.25
C GLY A 532 -26.86 1.58 -53.25
N LEU A 533 -27.48 0.83 -52.34
CA LEU A 533 -27.28 -0.59 -51.96
C LEU A 533 -27.05 -1.64 -53.09
N SER A 534 -26.22 -2.65 -52.79
CA SER A 534 -26.59 -4.09 -52.66
C SER A 534 -25.42 -5.03 -53.02
N LEU A 535 -25.20 -6.09 -52.23
CA LEU A 535 -25.00 -7.49 -52.66
C LEU A 535 -24.45 -8.35 -51.52
N PHE A 536 -25.23 -9.38 -51.18
CA PHE A 536 -24.86 -10.53 -50.38
C PHE A 536 -24.36 -11.66 -51.31
N THR A 537 -23.63 -12.62 -50.74
CA THR A 537 -23.27 -13.99 -51.22
C THR A 537 -22.12 -14.20 -52.22
N SER A 538 -21.04 -14.87 -51.74
CA SER A 538 -20.45 -16.15 -52.22
C SER A 538 -19.02 -16.34 -51.64
N ALA A 539 -18.81 -17.26 -50.69
CA ALA A 539 -18.21 -18.61 -50.84
C ALA A 539 -16.66 -18.62 -50.91
N VAL A 540 -15.94 -19.01 -49.85
CA VAL A 540 -15.42 -20.38 -49.52
C VAL A 540 -14.36 -20.91 -50.49
N LEU A 541 -13.10 -20.99 -50.02
CA LEU A 541 -12.16 -22.11 -50.21
C LEU A 541 -10.77 -21.74 -49.66
N ILE A 542 -10.30 -22.47 -48.65
CA ILE A 542 -9.02 -23.20 -48.59
C ILE A 542 -9.07 -24.02 -47.29
N SER A 543 -9.17 -25.34 -47.46
CA SER A 543 -9.04 -26.38 -46.44
C SER A 543 -7.83 -27.25 -46.78
N SER A 544 -7.32 -27.97 -45.77
CA SER A 544 -6.15 -28.88 -45.73
C SER A 544 -4.80 -28.15 -45.73
N THR A 545 -4.00 -28.21 -44.65
CA THR A 545 -3.38 -29.43 -44.13
C THR A 545 -2.92 -29.19 -42.67
N ILE A 546 -3.25 -30.14 -41.79
CA ILE A 546 -2.47 -30.70 -40.67
C ILE A 546 -3.49 -31.26 -39.66
N LEU A 547 -3.87 -32.51 -39.92
CA LEU A 547 -4.37 -33.44 -38.92
C LEU A 547 -3.18 -33.92 -38.09
N GLY A 548 -3.31 -33.87 -36.75
CA GLY A 548 -2.32 -34.45 -35.86
C GLY A 548 -2.58 -34.09 -34.40
N SER A 549 -3.32 -34.96 -33.70
CA SER A 549 -3.49 -35.04 -32.25
C SER A 549 -4.73 -34.36 -31.64
N THR A 550 -5.85 -35.05 -31.79
CA THR A 550 -7.03 -34.99 -30.93
C THR A 550 -6.73 -35.62 -29.56
N ARG A 551 -6.70 -34.83 -28.49
CA ARG A 551 -7.10 -35.25 -27.14
C ARG A 551 -7.84 -34.11 -26.43
N LEU A 552 -9.15 -34.33 -26.26
CA LEU A 552 -10.02 -33.87 -25.18
C LEU A 552 -9.77 -32.46 -24.61
N LEU A 553 -10.48 -31.46 -25.14
CA LEU A 553 -10.85 -30.25 -24.40
C LEU A 553 -12.36 -30.09 -24.45
N GLN A 554 -13.02 -30.86 -23.60
CA GLN A 554 -14.41 -30.65 -23.23
C GLN A 554 -14.45 -29.53 -22.19
N THR A 555 -15.25 -28.52 -22.51
CA THR A 555 -15.84 -27.50 -21.63
C THR A 555 -16.03 -27.94 -20.17
N CYS A 556 -15.39 -27.24 -19.24
CA CYS A 556 -15.83 -27.13 -17.84
C CYS A 556 -15.66 -25.69 -17.35
N SER A 557 -16.80 -25.01 -17.26
CA SER A 557 -17.23 -24.10 -16.20
C SER A 557 -16.19 -23.21 -15.52
N PHE A 558 -16.16 -21.94 -15.94
CA PHE A 558 -15.56 -20.82 -15.20
C PHE A 558 -16.42 -20.44 -13.98
N MET A 559 -16.50 -21.34 -13.00
CA MET A 559 -16.94 -21.02 -11.63
C MET A 559 -16.38 -21.99 -10.62
N GLU A 560 -15.07 -22.19 -10.65
CA GLU A 560 -14.37 -22.94 -9.59
C GLU A 560 -12.90 -22.45 -9.46
N LEU A 561 -12.65 -21.19 -9.80
CA LEU A 561 -11.29 -20.62 -9.90
C LEU A 561 -10.88 -19.76 -8.70
N HIS A 562 -11.66 -19.74 -7.61
CA HIS A 562 -11.32 -18.92 -6.44
C HIS A 562 -10.33 -19.56 -5.47
N TYR A 563 -10.00 -20.85 -5.62
CA TYR A 563 -9.00 -21.53 -4.77
C TYR A 563 -7.85 -22.20 -5.54
N SER A 564 -8.02 -22.56 -6.82
CA SER A 564 -7.05 -23.42 -7.51
C SER A 564 -5.82 -22.66 -8.06
N CYS A 565 -5.94 -21.38 -8.42
CA CYS A 565 -4.81 -20.57 -8.93
C CYS A 565 -4.29 -19.49 -7.97
N ASN A 566 -5.10 -18.96 -7.04
CA ASN A 566 -4.58 -17.97 -6.08
C ASN A 566 -3.64 -18.58 -5.03
N GLY A 567 -3.68 -19.91 -4.83
CA GLY A 567 -2.66 -20.63 -4.08
C GLY A 567 -1.28 -20.67 -4.75
N PHE A 568 -1.19 -20.31 -6.04
CA PHE A 568 0.09 -20.13 -6.75
C PHE A 568 0.69 -18.73 -6.56
N GLU A 569 -0.09 -17.72 -6.14
CA GLU A 569 0.40 -16.35 -5.93
C GLU A 569 0.72 -16.04 -4.45
N TYR A 570 0.19 -16.82 -3.51
CA TYR A 570 0.56 -16.75 -2.09
C TYR A 570 1.43 -17.95 -1.73
N GLY A 571 2.75 -17.75 -1.75
CA GLY A 571 3.73 -18.80 -1.47
C GLY A 571 3.55 -19.53 -0.13
N GLY A 572 2.87 -18.91 0.85
CA GLY A 572 2.73 -19.40 2.22
C GLY A 572 1.93 -20.69 2.40
N TYR A 573 1.14 -21.12 1.41
CA TYR A 573 0.29 -22.32 1.49
C TYR A 573 0.62 -23.40 0.44
N MET A 574 1.64 -23.20 -0.38
CA MET A 574 1.91 -24.06 -1.54
C MET A 574 2.83 -25.25 -1.18
N LYS A 575 2.34 -26.49 -1.32
CA LYS A 575 3.10 -27.74 -1.06
C LYS A 575 3.68 -28.41 -2.33
N ASP A 576 3.52 -27.77 -3.50
CA ASP A 576 3.89 -28.30 -4.83
C ASP A 576 3.39 -29.77 -5.01
N THR A 577 4.18 -30.68 -5.57
CA THR A 577 3.86 -32.11 -5.68
C THR A 577 3.58 -32.82 -4.34
N GLY A 578 3.71 -32.15 -3.19
CA GLY A 578 3.51 -32.68 -1.85
C GLY A 578 2.07 -32.66 -1.36
N PHE A 579 1.13 -32.06 -2.10
CA PHE A 579 -0.29 -32.19 -1.78
C PHE A 579 -0.72 -33.68 -1.84
N PRO A 580 -1.25 -34.26 -0.75
CA PRO A 580 -1.90 -35.58 -0.77
C PRO A 580 -3.05 -35.61 -1.77
N LEU A 581 -3.36 -36.79 -2.33
CA LEU A 581 -4.46 -36.93 -3.30
C LEU A 581 -5.79 -36.37 -2.78
N THR A 582 -6.07 -36.58 -1.49
CA THR A 582 -7.25 -36.06 -0.81
C THR A 582 -7.28 -34.53 -0.74
N GLU A 583 -6.15 -33.86 -0.48
CA GLU A 583 -6.06 -32.39 -0.54
C GLU A 583 -6.17 -31.90 -2.00
N ARG A 584 -5.60 -32.64 -2.96
CA ARG A 584 -5.72 -32.29 -4.38
C ARG A 584 -7.17 -32.38 -4.88
N ASP A 585 -7.91 -33.37 -4.41
CA ASP A 585 -9.34 -33.51 -4.72
C ASP A 585 -10.14 -32.37 -4.07
N ARG A 586 -9.89 -32.09 -2.78
CA ARG A 586 -10.61 -31.05 -2.02
C ARG A 586 -10.30 -29.63 -2.47
N LEU A 587 -9.08 -29.36 -2.92
CA LEU A 587 -8.61 -28.03 -3.35
C LEU A 587 -8.68 -27.84 -4.87
N GLY A 588 -9.19 -28.82 -5.62
CA GLY A 588 -9.29 -28.75 -7.08
C GLY A 588 -7.93 -28.72 -7.79
N LEU A 589 -6.91 -29.38 -7.22
CA LEU A 589 -5.55 -29.48 -7.76
C LEU A 589 -5.31 -30.79 -8.54
N ARG A 590 -6.29 -31.70 -8.57
CA ARG A 590 -6.18 -32.96 -9.33
C ARG A 590 -6.12 -32.69 -10.83
N GLY A 591 -5.12 -33.25 -11.50
CA GLY A 591 -4.85 -32.99 -12.91
C GLY A 591 -3.97 -31.77 -13.18
N LEU A 592 -3.81 -30.85 -12.22
CA LEU A 592 -2.91 -29.69 -12.32
C LEU A 592 -1.48 -29.99 -11.83
N LEU A 593 -1.34 -30.97 -10.93
CA LEU A 593 -0.05 -31.47 -10.46
C LEU A 593 0.23 -32.88 -11.03
N PRO A 594 1.50 -33.23 -11.34
CA PRO A 594 1.88 -34.58 -11.74
C PRO A 594 1.31 -35.63 -10.77
N PRO A 595 0.84 -36.80 -11.23
CA PRO A 595 0.07 -37.75 -10.41
C PRO A 595 0.86 -38.31 -9.22
N ARG A 596 2.19 -38.21 -9.25
CA ARG A 596 3.06 -38.60 -8.16
C ARG A 596 3.00 -37.58 -7.02
N VAL A 597 2.70 -38.07 -5.82
CA VAL A 597 2.85 -37.30 -4.58
C VAL A 597 4.29 -37.49 -4.09
N ILE A 598 4.99 -36.39 -3.87
CA ILE A 598 6.39 -36.40 -3.41
C ILE A 598 6.45 -35.76 -2.03
N SER A 599 7.01 -36.48 -1.06
CA SER A 599 7.18 -35.96 0.30
C SER A 599 8.00 -34.67 0.32
N PHE A 600 7.83 -33.90 1.39
CA PHE A 600 8.54 -32.64 1.55
C PHE A 600 10.06 -32.83 1.59
N GLU A 601 10.53 -33.92 2.21
CA GLU A 601 11.92 -34.35 2.28
C GLU A 601 12.49 -34.65 0.88
N GLN A 602 11.76 -35.41 0.06
CA GLN A 602 12.19 -35.70 -1.30
C GLN A 602 12.22 -34.46 -2.20
N GLN A 603 11.33 -33.49 -1.97
CA GLN A 603 11.36 -32.21 -2.67
C GLN A 603 12.58 -31.36 -2.26
N TYR A 604 12.92 -31.37 -0.96
CA TYR A 604 14.11 -30.72 -0.43
C TYR A 604 15.38 -31.33 -1.02
N ASP A 605 15.52 -32.67 -1.01
CA ASP A 605 16.69 -33.36 -1.56
C ASP A 605 16.88 -33.08 -3.05
N ARG A 606 15.78 -33.07 -3.83
CA ARG A 606 15.81 -32.72 -5.25
C ARG A 606 16.28 -31.28 -5.48
N PHE A 607 15.81 -30.34 -4.67
CA PHE A 607 16.25 -28.94 -4.74
C PHE A 607 17.72 -28.82 -4.34
N MET A 608 18.14 -29.44 -3.23
CA MET A 608 19.51 -29.39 -2.74
C MET A 608 20.49 -30.03 -3.72
N ASN A 609 20.12 -31.09 -4.43
CA ASN A 609 20.94 -31.67 -5.49
C ASN A 609 21.12 -30.69 -6.66
N SER A 610 20.06 -29.95 -7.02
CA SER A 610 20.12 -28.90 -8.04
C SER A 610 20.98 -27.71 -7.57
N TYR A 611 20.88 -27.34 -6.29
CA TYR A 611 21.67 -26.27 -5.66
C TYR A 611 23.16 -26.64 -5.58
N ARG A 612 23.50 -27.86 -5.11
CA ARG A 612 24.88 -28.36 -5.07
C ARG A 612 25.47 -28.52 -6.48
N SER A 613 24.67 -28.93 -7.46
CA SER A 613 25.12 -28.97 -8.85
C SER A 613 25.41 -27.58 -9.40
N LEU A 614 24.61 -26.57 -9.01
CA LEU A 614 24.91 -25.17 -9.34
C LEU A 614 26.24 -24.74 -8.72
N GLU A 615 26.46 -25.02 -7.43
CA GLU A 615 27.71 -24.70 -6.74
C GLU A 615 28.92 -25.31 -7.44
N LYS A 616 28.84 -26.59 -7.81
CA LYS A 616 29.89 -27.30 -8.55
C LYS A 616 30.14 -26.68 -9.93
N ASN A 617 29.09 -26.29 -10.66
CA ASN A 617 29.19 -25.74 -12.02
C ASN A 617 29.63 -24.26 -12.04
N THR A 618 29.50 -23.56 -10.92
CA THR A 618 29.93 -22.16 -10.78
C THR A 618 31.32 -22.02 -10.16
N HIS A 619 32.01 -23.13 -9.88
CA HIS A 619 33.33 -23.12 -9.28
C HIS A 619 34.37 -22.51 -10.24
N GLY A 620 35.11 -21.49 -9.78
CA GLY A 620 36.08 -20.74 -10.60
C GLY A 620 35.51 -19.51 -11.34
N GLN A 621 34.21 -19.22 -11.20
CA GLN A 621 33.59 -18.00 -11.74
C GLN A 621 33.74 -16.80 -10.77
N PRO A 622 33.63 -15.55 -11.25
CA PRO A 622 33.67 -14.37 -10.39
C PRO A 622 32.54 -14.36 -9.36
N ASP A 623 32.82 -13.93 -8.12
CA ASP A 623 31.86 -13.96 -7.00
C ASP A 623 30.50 -13.33 -7.31
N LYS A 624 30.48 -12.24 -8.11
CA LYS A 624 29.23 -11.59 -8.55
C LYS A 624 28.34 -12.51 -9.38
N VAL A 625 28.94 -13.36 -10.23
CA VAL A 625 28.23 -14.31 -11.09
C VAL A 625 27.70 -15.48 -10.25
N VAL A 626 28.51 -15.99 -9.32
CA VAL A 626 28.13 -17.04 -8.37
C VAL A 626 26.97 -16.58 -7.49
N ALA A 627 27.06 -15.36 -6.93
CA ALA A 627 26.03 -14.76 -6.10
C ALA A 627 24.71 -14.55 -6.87
N LEU A 628 24.77 -14.03 -8.09
CA LEU A 628 23.57 -13.85 -8.93
C LEU A 628 22.92 -15.20 -9.29
N ALA A 629 23.71 -16.23 -9.57
CA ALA A 629 23.20 -17.56 -9.89
C ALA A 629 22.50 -18.20 -8.68
N LYS A 630 23.11 -18.10 -7.49
CA LYS A 630 22.53 -18.53 -6.22
C LYS A 630 21.25 -17.75 -5.89
N TRP A 631 21.26 -16.44 -6.09
CA TRP A 631 20.08 -15.59 -5.91
C TRP A 631 18.93 -16.01 -6.84
N ARG A 632 19.20 -16.23 -8.13
CA ARG A 632 18.16 -16.64 -9.11
C ARG A 632 17.49 -17.97 -8.76
N ILE A 633 18.25 -18.97 -8.28
CA ILE A 633 17.67 -20.29 -7.94
C ILE A 633 16.85 -20.22 -6.64
N LEU A 634 17.27 -19.39 -5.68
CA LEU A 634 16.55 -19.17 -4.42
C LEU A 634 15.29 -18.32 -4.63
N ASN A 635 15.34 -17.24 -5.42
CA ASN A 635 14.15 -16.44 -5.73
C ASN A 635 13.08 -17.26 -6.47
N ARG A 636 13.48 -18.14 -7.39
CA ARG A 636 12.54 -19.08 -8.04
C ARG A 636 11.92 -20.08 -7.06
N LEU A 637 12.63 -20.43 -5.97
CA LEU A 637 12.08 -21.28 -4.93
C LEU A 637 11.10 -20.49 -4.05
N HIS A 638 11.44 -19.25 -3.70
CA HIS A 638 10.57 -18.32 -2.97
C HIS A 638 9.23 -18.14 -3.69
N ASP A 639 9.27 -17.82 -4.98
CA ASP A 639 8.08 -17.61 -5.81
C ASP A 639 7.21 -18.87 -5.99
N ARG A 640 7.76 -20.07 -5.74
CA ARG A 640 7.09 -21.35 -6.04
C ARG A 640 6.61 -22.11 -4.79
N ASN A 641 7.38 -22.09 -3.71
CA ASN A 641 7.08 -22.85 -2.49
C ASN A 641 7.80 -22.19 -1.31
N GLU A 642 7.12 -21.25 -0.66
CA GLU A 642 7.67 -20.42 0.42
C GLU A 642 8.01 -21.27 1.65
N THR A 643 7.25 -22.34 1.91
CA THR A 643 7.54 -23.28 3.00
C THR A 643 8.85 -24.04 2.77
N LEU A 644 9.10 -24.47 1.53
CA LEU A 644 10.37 -25.10 1.15
C LEU A 644 11.49 -24.06 1.07
N TYR A 645 11.20 -22.84 0.64
CA TYR A 645 12.12 -21.70 0.65
C TYR A 645 12.63 -21.40 2.05
N TYR A 646 11.76 -21.21 3.06
CA TYR A 646 12.17 -20.96 4.44
C TYR A 646 12.88 -22.14 5.12
N ARG A 647 12.75 -23.35 4.60
CA ARG A 647 13.60 -24.48 5.04
C ARG A 647 14.99 -24.44 4.42
N VAL A 648 15.09 -23.87 3.21
CA VAL A 648 16.35 -23.70 2.49
C VAL A 648 17.10 -22.45 2.99
N ASP A 649 16.38 -21.35 3.25
CA ASP A 649 16.88 -20.03 3.62
C ASP A 649 16.91 -19.81 5.14
N MET A 650 17.79 -18.92 5.60
CA MET A 650 18.04 -18.66 7.02
C MET A 650 17.03 -17.65 7.59
N ILE A 651 16.44 -17.95 8.75
CA ILE A 651 15.57 -17.01 9.49
C ILE A 651 16.36 -16.42 10.66
N MET A 652 16.35 -15.09 10.82
CA MET A 652 16.92 -14.39 11.96
C MET A 652 15.84 -14.08 12.99
N ILE A 653 15.96 -14.64 14.18
CA ILE A 653 15.04 -14.43 15.30
C ILE A 653 15.77 -13.63 16.37
N VAL A 654 15.20 -12.49 16.76
CA VAL A 654 15.70 -11.71 17.91
C VAL A 654 14.66 -11.81 19.01
N LEU A 655 15.05 -12.38 20.15
CA LEU A 655 14.16 -12.56 21.29
C LEU A 655 14.59 -11.71 22.49
N THR A 656 13.61 -11.24 23.27
CA THR A 656 13.83 -10.67 24.60
C THR A 656 12.68 -11.04 25.54
N ASN A 657 12.94 -11.05 26.84
CA ASN A 657 11.90 -11.20 27.88
C ASN A 657 11.62 -9.88 28.63
N GLY A 658 12.21 -8.76 28.17
CA GLY A 658 11.96 -7.43 28.72
C GLY A 658 12.60 -7.14 30.08
N SER A 659 13.33 -8.10 30.67
CA SER A 659 13.86 -7.98 32.03
C SER A 659 14.92 -6.89 32.19
N ARG A 660 15.61 -6.54 31.10
CA ARG A 660 16.68 -5.54 31.09
C ARG A 660 16.79 -4.86 29.74
N ILE A 661 15.92 -3.89 29.50
CA ILE A 661 15.93 -3.07 28.28
C ILE A 661 16.95 -1.94 28.44
N LEU A 662 18.17 -2.21 27.99
CA LEU A 662 19.29 -1.25 28.03
C LEU A 662 19.44 -0.62 29.43
N GLY A 663 19.43 0.70 29.55
CA GLY A 663 19.48 1.43 30.83
C GLY A 663 18.13 1.67 31.50
N LEU A 664 17.02 1.23 30.89
CA LEU A 664 15.66 1.47 31.39
C LEU A 664 15.18 0.41 32.41
N GLY A 665 15.92 -0.70 32.54
CA GLY A 665 15.57 -1.79 33.46
C GLY A 665 14.48 -2.69 32.91
N ASP A 666 13.65 -3.26 33.80
CA ASP A 666 12.57 -4.18 33.44
C ASP A 666 11.38 -3.39 32.87
N LEU A 667 11.06 -3.62 31.59
CA LEU A 667 9.90 -3.03 30.92
C LEU A 667 8.79 -4.05 30.61
N GLY A 668 8.95 -5.30 31.04
CA GLY A 668 8.03 -6.38 30.71
C GLY A 668 7.74 -6.42 29.20
N VAL A 669 6.50 -6.69 28.80
CA VAL A 669 6.08 -6.80 27.39
C VAL A 669 6.40 -5.56 26.52
N GLN A 670 6.53 -4.37 27.13
CA GLN A 670 6.82 -3.13 26.42
C GLN A 670 8.23 -3.12 25.80
N GLY A 671 9.10 -4.06 26.20
CA GLY A 671 10.43 -4.28 25.63
C GLY A 671 10.46 -4.80 24.18
N ILE A 672 9.31 -5.14 23.57
CA ILE A 672 9.23 -5.68 22.20
C ILE A 672 9.84 -4.77 21.12
N GLY A 673 9.93 -3.47 21.39
CA GLY A 673 10.59 -2.51 20.49
C GLY A 673 12.07 -2.82 20.22
N ILE A 674 12.77 -3.50 21.15
CA ILE A 674 14.19 -3.88 20.96
C ILE A 674 14.38 -4.95 19.87
N PRO A 675 13.67 -6.10 19.90
CA PRO A 675 13.65 -7.04 18.79
C PRO A 675 13.31 -6.42 17.44
N ILE A 676 12.29 -5.56 17.39
CA ILE A 676 11.86 -4.89 16.15
C ILE A 676 12.99 -4.01 15.62
N GLY A 677 13.52 -3.10 16.44
CA GLY A 677 14.59 -2.20 16.02
C GLY A 677 15.88 -2.91 15.62
N LYS A 678 16.27 -4.00 16.29
CA LYS A 678 17.44 -4.81 15.90
C LYS A 678 17.25 -5.48 14.54
N LEU A 679 16.07 -6.00 14.27
CA LEU A 679 15.77 -6.64 12.99
C LEU A 679 15.66 -5.62 11.85
N ASP A 680 15.12 -4.43 12.11
CA ASP A 680 15.12 -3.32 11.16
C ASP A 680 16.56 -2.95 10.74
N ILE A 681 17.50 -2.94 11.70
CA ILE A 681 18.93 -2.74 11.41
C ILE A 681 19.50 -3.90 10.60
N TYR A 682 19.15 -5.16 10.88
CA TYR A 682 19.62 -6.28 10.06
C TYR A 682 19.10 -6.25 8.63
N VAL A 683 17.86 -5.82 8.43
CA VAL A 683 17.31 -5.60 7.08
C VAL A 683 18.07 -4.47 6.38
N ALA A 684 18.19 -3.32 7.04
CA ALA A 684 18.77 -2.12 6.45
C ALA A 684 20.28 -2.20 6.22
N ALA A 685 21.03 -2.73 7.19
CA ALA A 685 22.50 -2.73 7.20
C ALA A 685 23.12 -4.04 6.71
N ALA A 686 22.50 -5.19 6.99
CA ALA A 686 23.01 -6.51 6.59
C ALA A 686 22.29 -7.11 5.37
N GLY A 687 21.27 -6.43 4.83
CA GLY A 687 20.53 -6.86 3.65
C GLY A 687 19.71 -8.14 3.88
N ILE A 688 19.37 -8.45 5.13
CA ILE A 688 18.49 -9.58 5.45
C ILE A 688 17.10 -9.29 4.88
N SER A 689 16.46 -10.29 4.25
CA SER A 689 15.10 -10.13 3.74
C SER A 689 14.13 -9.82 4.88
N LEU A 690 13.23 -8.86 4.67
CA LEU A 690 12.11 -8.54 5.57
C LEU A 690 11.22 -9.77 5.87
N GLN A 691 11.22 -10.75 4.97
CA GLN A 691 10.45 -11.99 5.12
C GLN A 691 11.22 -13.08 5.90
N GLY A 692 12.52 -12.89 6.14
CA GLY A 692 13.41 -13.81 6.86
C GLY A 692 13.74 -13.38 8.29
N ILE A 693 12.93 -12.51 8.90
CA ILE A 693 13.14 -12.00 10.26
C ILE A 693 11.93 -12.26 11.16
N LEU A 694 12.15 -12.49 12.46
CA LEU A 694 11.08 -12.67 13.44
C LEU A 694 11.42 -12.02 14.79
N PRO A 695 10.78 -10.89 15.17
CA PRO A 695 10.90 -10.33 16.51
C PRO A 695 10.07 -11.15 17.50
N VAL A 696 10.66 -11.54 18.62
CA VAL A 696 9.98 -12.34 19.65
C VAL A 696 10.07 -11.66 21.01
N MET A 697 8.92 -11.63 21.70
CA MET A 697 8.81 -11.19 23.08
C MET A 697 8.31 -12.34 23.95
N LEU A 698 9.16 -12.85 24.84
CA LEU A 698 8.79 -13.86 25.83
C LEU A 698 8.22 -13.16 27.06
N ASP A 699 6.90 -13.00 27.11
CA ASP A 699 6.22 -12.43 28.26
C ASP A 699 6.08 -13.49 29.37
N VAL A 700 6.93 -13.38 30.37
CA VAL A 700 6.98 -14.26 31.56
C VAL A 700 6.66 -13.48 32.83
N GLY A 701 5.93 -12.36 32.70
CA GLY A 701 5.71 -11.40 33.79
C GLY A 701 6.81 -10.33 33.87
N THR A 702 6.67 -9.42 34.85
CA THR A 702 7.61 -8.32 35.09
C THR A 702 7.83 -8.12 36.59
N SER A 703 9.05 -7.80 36.97
CA SER A 703 9.39 -7.42 38.36
C SER A 703 9.20 -5.92 38.61
N ASN A 704 8.75 -5.17 37.60
CA ASN A 704 8.53 -3.72 37.71
C ASN A 704 7.15 -3.43 38.32
N GLN A 705 7.13 -3.10 39.61
CA GLN A 705 5.91 -2.82 40.36
C GLN A 705 5.04 -1.73 39.74
N LYS A 706 5.66 -0.69 39.15
CA LYS A 706 4.92 0.40 38.49
C LYS A 706 4.12 -0.11 37.29
N LEU A 707 4.66 -1.09 36.55
CA LEU A 707 3.97 -1.71 35.41
C LEU A 707 2.86 -2.66 35.85
N LEU A 708 3.05 -3.39 36.95
CA LEU A 708 1.99 -4.25 37.51
C LEU A 708 0.77 -3.42 37.94
N GLU A 709 1.00 -2.23 38.51
CA GLU A 709 -0.04 -1.30 38.96
C GLU A 709 -0.66 -0.47 37.82
N ASP A 710 0.06 -0.27 36.72
CA ASP A 710 -0.42 0.50 35.58
C ASP A 710 -1.55 -0.23 34.85
N ARG A 711 -2.76 0.33 34.84
CA ARG A 711 -3.95 -0.22 34.16
C ARG A 711 -3.80 -0.35 32.64
N LEU A 712 -2.83 0.33 32.04
CA LEU A 712 -2.54 0.28 30.60
C LEU A 712 -1.44 -0.73 30.25
N TYR A 713 -0.79 -1.35 31.23
CA TYR A 713 0.19 -2.41 30.98
C TYR A 713 -0.49 -3.62 30.30
N LEU A 714 0.06 -4.02 29.14
CA LEU A 714 -0.51 -5.04 28.25
C LEU A 714 0.00 -6.46 28.54
N GLY A 715 1.07 -6.59 29.33
CA GLY A 715 1.70 -7.88 29.60
C GLY A 715 1.06 -8.63 30.76
N LEU A 716 1.56 -9.82 31.04
CA LEU A 716 1.14 -10.62 32.20
C LEU A 716 1.35 -9.81 33.49
N ARG A 717 0.24 -9.58 34.23
CA ARG A 717 0.22 -8.85 35.50
C ARG A 717 0.58 -9.76 36.66
N GLN A 718 1.75 -10.37 36.57
CA GLN A 718 2.31 -11.22 37.60
C GLN A 718 3.81 -10.93 37.74
N PRO A 719 4.39 -11.21 38.93
CA PRO A 719 5.84 -11.24 39.08
C PRO A 719 6.48 -12.16 38.05
N ARG A 720 7.71 -11.83 37.68
CA ARG A 720 8.47 -12.58 36.68
C ARG A 720 8.66 -14.04 37.12
N LEU A 721 8.48 -14.98 36.18
CA LEU A 721 8.84 -16.37 36.41
C LEU A 721 10.37 -16.49 36.59
N GLU A 722 10.79 -17.30 37.54
CA GLU A 722 12.20 -17.55 37.88
C GLU A 722 12.49 -19.06 37.89
N GLY A 723 13.77 -19.43 37.87
CA GLY A 723 14.20 -20.82 37.97
C GLY A 723 13.69 -21.73 36.86
N GLU A 724 13.30 -22.95 37.23
CA GLU A 724 12.90 -24.04 36.31
C GLU A 724 11.65 -23.69 35.49
N GLU A 725 10.70 -22.94 36.04
CA GLU A 725 9.50 -22.55 35.29
C GLU A 725 9.85 -21.62 34.12
N TYR A 726 10.75 -20.66 34.33
CA TYR A 726 11.26 -19.81 33.25
C TYR A 726 12.05 -20.61 32.21
N LEU A 727 12.93 -21.50 32.67
CA LEU A 727 13.76 -22.33 31.78
C LEU A 727 12.91 -23.25 30.93
N SER A 728 11.85 -23.85 31.48
CA SER A 728 10.94 -24.73 30.73
C SER A 728 10.28 -24.03 29.54
N ILE A 729 9.88 -22.76 29.71
CA ILE A 729 9.28 -21.95 28.62
C ILE A 729 10.33 -21.62 27.57
N VAL A 730 11.56 -21.31 27.98
CA VAL A 730 12.66 -21.02 27.05
C VAL A 730 13.03 -22.27 26.26
N ASP A 731 13.10 -23.43 26.91
CA ASP A 731 13.41 -24.70 26.27
C ASP A 731 12.31 -25.12 25.30
N GLU A 732 11.03 -25.04 25.71
CA GLU A 732 9.90 -25.29 24.81
C GLU A 732 9.94 -24.36 23.58
N PHE A 733 10.24 -23.07 23.78
CA PHE A 733 10.38 -22.11 22.70
C PHE A 733 11.53 -22.49 21.75
N MET A 734 12.71 -22.81 22.30
CA MET A 734 13.87 -23.18 21.50
C MET A 734 13.66 -24.48 20.73
N GLU A 735 13.02 -25.48 21.35
CA GLU A 735 12.63 -26.73 20.68
C GLU A 735 11.64 -26.47 19.55
N ALA A 736 10.60 -25.65 19.79
CA ALA A 736 9.62 -25.29 18.78
C ALA A 736 10.26 -24.55 17.58
N VAL A 737 11.18 -23.61 17.87
CA VAL A 737 11.94 -22.90 16.83
C VAL A 737 12.82 -23.87 16.04
N HIS A 738 13.54 -24.76 16.70
CA HIS A 738 14.45 -25.69 16.02
C HIS A 738 13.69 -26.74 15.20
N ALA A 739 12.53 -27.20 15.69
CA ALA A 739 11.64 -28.09 14.96
C ALA A 739 11.02 -27.43 13.73
N ARG A 740 10.59 -26.17 13.84
CA ARG A 740 9.94 -25.42 12.76
C ARG A 740 10.94 -24.88 11.73
N TRP A 741 12.06 -24.34 12.20
CA TRP A 741 13.11 -23.68 11.42
C TRP A 741 14.51 -24.12 11.88
N PRO A 742 15.00 -25.29 11.43
CA PRO A 742 16.26 -25.88 11.89
C PRO A 742 17.50 -25.02 11.62
N LYS A 743 17.42 -24.11 10.65
CA LYS A 743 18.50 -23.17 10.27
C LYS A 743 18.32 -21.76 10.86
N ALA A 744 17.35 -21.55 11.74
CA ALA A 744 17.12 -20.24 12.34
C ALA A 744 18.33 -19.82 13.19
N ILE A 745 18.82 -18.60 13.00
CA ILE A 745 19.74 -17.96 13.93
C ILE A 745 18.88 -17.25 14.97
N VAL A 746 19.01 -17.69 16.22
CA VAL A 746 18.40 -17.04 17.37
C VAL A 746 19.47 -16.19 18.05
N GLN A 747 19.27 -14.87 18.08
CA GLN A 747 20.28 -13.95 18.57
C GLN A 747 19.90 -13.34 19.93
N GLY A 748 20.76 -13.59 20.93
CA GLY A 748 20.78 -12.92 22.23
C GLY A 748 22.08 -12.13 22.46
N THR A 749 22.18 -11.41 23.58
CA THR A 749 23.37 -10.60 23.96
C THR A 749 24.67 -11.43 23.96
N ALA A 750 24.58 -12.70 24.37
CA ALA A 750 25.71 -13.60 24.41
C ALA A 750 26.34 -13.88 23.02
N GLY A 751 25.50 -13.95 21.97
CA GLY A 751 25.96 -14.19 20.60
C GLY A 751 26.73 -13.01 20.00
N VAL A 752 26.30 -11.76 20.29
CA VAL A 752 27.00 -10.55 19.82
C VAL A 752 28.36 -10.39 20.50
N ALA A 753 28.41 -10.57 21.81
CA ALA A 753 29.67 -10.48 22.54
C ALA A 753 30.65 -11.57 22.07
N LEU A 754 30.19 -12.81 21.87
CA LEU A 754 31.03 -13.87 21.31
C LEU A 754 31.57 -13.51 19.91
N ALA A 755 30.73 -12.93 19.05
CA ALA A 755 31.17 -12.45 17.73
C ALA A 755 32.24 -11.34 17.85
N GLY A 756 32.09 -10.42 18.82
CA GLY A 756 33.11 -9.41 19.14
C GLY A 756 34.44 -10.02 19.57
N ILE A 757 34.40 -11.00 20.48
CA ILE A 757 35.61 -11.70 20.97
C ILE A 757 36.27 -12.51 19.85
N LEU A 758 35.50 -13.20 19.00
CA LEU A 758 36.05 -13.87 17.81
C LEU A 758 36.63 -12.87 16.80
N GLY A 759 36.02 -11.68 16.70
CA GLY A 759 36.54 -10.56 15.93
C GLY A 759 37.89 -10.05 16.46
N SER A 760 38.07 -10.00 17.79
CA SER A 760 39.35 -9.58 18.36
C SER A 760 40.49 -10.55 18.06
N VAL A 761 40.23 -11.86 17.97
CA VAL A 761 41.25 -12.84 17.53
C VAL A 761 41.76 -12.51 16.13
N ARG A 762 40.86 -12.16 15.21
CA ARG A 762 41.24 -11.74 13.86
C ARG A 762 41.97 -10.40 13.86
N ALA A 763 41.53 -9.43 14.65
CA ALA A 763 42.16 -8.13 14.78
C ALA A 763 43.57 -8.22 15.40
N GLN A 764 43.82 -9.24 16.23
CA GLN A 764 45.14 -9.61 16.74
C GLN A 764 46.05 -10.27 15.69
N GLY A 765 45.58 -10.45 14.45
CA GLY A 765 46.33 -11.09 13.37
C GLY A 765 46.40 -12.61 13.50
N ARG A 766 45.51 -13.23 14.29
CA ARG A 766 45.53 -14.67 14.56
C ARG A 766 44.42 -15.42 13.82
N PRO A 767 44.62 -16.70 13.46
CA PRO A 767 43.55 -17.52 12.90
C PRO A 767 42.46 -17.78 13.94
N LEU A 768 41.20 -17.92 13.51
CA LEU A 768 40.07 -18.17 14.42
C LEU A 768 40.22 -19.46 15.25
N SER A 769 40.99 -20.44 14.75
CA SER A 769 41.34 -21.64 15.51
C SER A 769 42.14 -21.33 16.78
N ASP A 770 42.82 -20.17 16.85
CA ASP A 770 43.55 -19.72 18.03
C ASP A 770 42.62 -19.20 19.15
N PHE A 771 41.31 -19.12 18.91
CA PHE A 771 40.34 -18.78 19.95
C PHE A 771 40.44 -19.71 21.17
N VAL A 772 40.82 -20.98 20.96
CA VAL A 772 40.99 -21.99 22.02
C VAL A 772 42.19 -21.72 22.95
N ASN A 773 43.07 -20.76 22.59
CA ASN A 773 44.25 -20.37 23.35
C ASN A 773 44.09 -18.97 23.99
N GLN A 774 42.91 -18.36 23.88
CA GLN A 774 42.65 -17.01 24.37
C GLN A 774 42.38 -17.03 25.88
N ARG A 775 43.30 -16.43 26.63
CA ARG A 775 43.05 -16.05 28.03
C ARG A 775 42.06 -14.90 28.11
N ILE A 776 40.86 -15.15 28.64
CA ILE A 776 39.75 -14.21 28.69
C ILE A 776 39.36 -13.95 30.15
N VAL A 777 39.44 -12.69 30.57
CA VAL A 777 38.97 -12.25 31.89
C VAL A 777 37.62 -11.57 31.71
N VAL A 778 36.61 -12.05 32.43
CA VAL A 778 35.24 -11.53 32.42
C VAL A 778 34.92 -10.91 33.77
N VAL A 779 34.52 -9.64 33.77
CA VAL A 779 34.20 -8.88 34.98
C VAL A 779 32.69 -8.64 35.03
N GLY A 780 32.02 -9.29 35.98
CA GLY A 780 30.58 -9.32 36.19
C GLY A 780 29.98 -10.70 35.93
N ALA A 781 29.40 -11.32 36.97
CA ALA A 781 28.71 -12.61 36.89
C ALA A 781 27.17 -12.49 36.82
N GLY A 782 26.66 -11.36 36.32
CA GLY A 782 25.23 -11.24 36.01
C GLY A 782 24.82 -12.12 34.82
N SER A 783 23.51 -12.14 34.51
CA SER A 783 22.94 -12.94 33.41
C SER A 783 23.64 -12.76 32.06
N ALA A 784 24.06 -11.53 31.73
CA ALA A 784 24.84 -11.25 30.52
C ALA A 784 26.26 -11.86 30.58
N GLY A 785 26.98 -11.69 31.70
CA GLY A 785 28.30 -12.26 31.92
C GLY A 785 28.32 -13.78 31.80
N LEU A 786 27.45 -14.45 32.55
CA LEU A 786 27.33 -15.91 32.55
C LEU A 786 26.87 -16.46 31.19
N GLY A 787 25.95 -15.76 30.51
CA GLY A 787 25.50 -16.14 29.18
C GLY A 787 26.62 -16.10 28.14
N VAL A 788 27.41 -15.03 28.12
CA VAL A 788 28.58 -14.90 27.22
C VAL A 788 29.61 -15.99 27.53
N LEU A 789 29.90 -16.19 28.82
CA LEU A 789 30.88 -17.15 29.29
C LEU A 789 30.50 -18.58 28.90
N LYS A 790 29.24 -18.97 29.10
CA LYS A 790 28.70 -20.28 28.67
C LYS A 790 28.85 -20.48 27.17
N MET A 791 28.46 -19.50 26.35
CA MET A 791 28.58 -19.59 24.89
C MET A 791 30.04 -19.66 24.43
N ALA A 792 30.94 -18.91 25.07
CA ALA A 792 32.36 -18.92 24.73
C ALA A 792 33.00 -20.28 25.05
N ILE A 793 32.70 -20.87 26.21
CA ILE A 793 33.16 -22.21 26.57
C ILE A 793 32.63 -23.27 25.60
N GLN A 794 31.35 -23.19 25.22
CA GLN A 794 30.76 -24.08 24.21
C GLN A 794 31.43 -23.94 22.84
N ALA A 795 31.77 -22.71 22.44
CA ALA A 795 32.49 -22.46 21.20
C ALA A 795 33.90 -23.08 21.23
N VAL A 796 34.64 -22.91 22.34
CA VAL A 796 35.94 -23.56 22.53
C VAL A 796 35.83 -25.08 22.51
N SER A 797 34.89 -25.65 23.27
CA SER A 797 34.66 -27.10 23.33
C SER A 797 34.40 -27.68 21.93
N LYS A 798 33.58 -27.00 21.11
CA LYS A 798 33.32 -27.39 19.72
C LYS A 798 34.53 -27.23 18.80
N MET A 799 35.32 -26.17 18.95
CA MET A 799 36.50 -25.92 18.11
C MET A 799 37.67 -26.86 18.43
N ALA A 800 37.89 -27.16 19.71
CA ALA A 800 38.96 -28.05 20.17
C ALA A 800 38.55 -29.53 20.21
N GLY A 801 37.26 -29.85 20.08
CA GLY A 801 36.75 -31.21 20.22
C GLY A 801 36.94 -31.79 21.64
N CYS A 802 36.96 -30.94 22.67
CA CYS A 802 37.20 -31.31 24.06
C CYS A 802 35.95 -31.13 24.93
N SER A 803 35.96 -31.68 26.16
CA SER A 803 34.86 -31.48 27.11
C SER A 803 34.77 -30.02 27.57
N GLU A 804 33.57 -29.55 27.93
CA GLU A 804 33.38 -28.18 28.44
C GLU A 804 34.26 -27.90 29.68
N THR A 805 34.53 -28.91 30.52
CA THR A 805 35.43 -28.80 31.68
C THR A 805 36.86 -28.43 31.28
N ALA A 806 37.38 -29.02 30.20
CA ALA A 806 38.71 -28.68 29.68
C ALA A 806 38.74 -27.28 29.04
N ALA A 807 37.64 -26.90 28.36
CA ALA A 807 37.49 -25.59 27.72
C ALA A 807 37.41 -24.41 28.71
N LYS A 808 37.00 -24.66 29.97
CA LYS A 808 36.91 -23.65 31.05
C LYS A 808 38.26 -23.10 31.53
N SER A 809 39.37 -23.80 31.26
CA SER A 809 40.70 -23.46 31.80
C SER A 809 41.17 -22.04 31.46
N GLN A 810 40.80 -21.50 30.29
CA GLN A 810 41.26 -20.19 29.82
C GLN A 810 40.40 -18.99 30.23
N PHE A 811 39.24 -19.22 30.86
CA PHE A 811 38.32 -18.16 31.27
C PHE A 811 38.42 -17.86 32.76
N PHE A 812 38.43 -16.59 33.14
CA PHE A 812 38.52 -16.14 34.53
C PHE A 812 37.36 -15.20 34.83
N LEU A 813 36.52 -15.55 35.82
CA LEU A 813 35.35 -14.77 36.19
C LEU A 813 35.63 -13.96 37.46
N ILE A 814 35.37 -12.66 37.40
CA ILE A 814 35.46 -11.73 38.53
C ILE A 814 34.07 -11.22 38.81
N ASP A 815 33.63 -11.26 40.06
CA ASP A 815 32.33 -10.72 40.47
C ASP A 815 32.37 -10.11 41.86
N LYS A 816 31.29 -9.44 42.28
CA LYS A 816 31.17 -8.84 43.61
C LYS A 816 31.49 -9.86 44.70
N ASP A 817 32.39 -9.50 45.60
CA ASP A 817 32.65 -10.26 46.82
C ASP A 817 31.65 -9.82 47.90
N ALA A 818 30.82 -10.75 48.36
CA ALA A 818 29.79 -10.49 49.36
C ALA A 818 30.33 -10.46 50.80
N CYS A 819 31.62 -10.78 51.02
CA CYS A 819 32.20 -10.85 52.37
C CYS A 819 32.49 -9.47 53.02
N PHE A 820 32.60 -8.38 52.25
CA PHE A 820 32.88 -7.05 52.80
C PHE A 820 31.62 -6.16 52.81
N HIS A 821 30.91 -6.15 53.95
CA HIS A 821 29.66 -5.39 54.15
C HIS A 821 29.77 -3.85 54.07
N ILE A 822 30.93 -3.27 53.73
CA ILE A 822 31.15 -1.81 53.78
C ILE A 822 31.69 -1.22 52.46
N PHE A 823 32.20 -2.02 51.51
CA PHE A 823 32.56 -1.58 50.15
C PHE A 823 32.35 -2.71 49.14
N THR A 824 31.65 -2.48 48.02
CA THR A 824 31.53 -3.48 46.94
C THR A 824 32.87 -3.65 46.21
N SER A 825 33.68 -4.63 46.62
CA SER A 825 34.88 -5.05 45.90
C SER A 825 34.53 -6.13 44.86
N PHE A 826 35.20 -6.09 43.71
CA PHE A 826 35.12 -7.13 42.68
C PHE A 826 36.35 -8.02 42.79
N GLY A 827 36.13 -9.33 42.96
CA GLY A 827 37.19 -10.30 43.18
C GLY A 827 37.02 -11.58 42.34
N LEU A 828 38.13 -12.25 42.06
CA LEU A 828 38.16 -13.53 41.34
C LEU A 828 37.26 -14.57 42.02
N VAL A 829 36.43 -15.25 41.23
CA VAL A 829 35.50 -16.28 41.69
C VAL A 829 36.18 -17.65 41.67
N THR A 830 36.35 -18.24 42.84
CA THR A 830 36.91 -19.60 43.02
C THR A 830 35.92 -20.51 43.74
N THR A 831 36.24 -21.81 43.80
CA THR A 831 35.44 -22.80 44.53
C THR A 831 35.40 -22.55 46.04
N ASP A 832 36.27 -21.71 46.57
CA ASP A 832 36.33 -21.35 47.99
C ASP A 832 35.38 -20.19 48.35
N ARG A 833 34.68 -19.59 47.37
CA ARG A 833 33.76 -18.47 47.60
C ARG A 833 32.56 -18.89 48.46
N ASN A 834 32.39 -18.21 49.59
CA ASN A 834 31.20 -18.34 50.44
C ASN A 834 29.97 -17.75 49.73
N ASN A 835 28.83 -18.44 49.78
CA ASN A 835 27.56 -18.04 49.13
C ASN A 835 27.66 -17.79 47.61
N LEU A 836 28.42 -18.65 46.91
CA LEU A 836 28.51 -18.60 45.46
C LEU A 836 27.16 -18.83 44.79
N ASP A 837 26.78 -17.93 43.88
CA ASP A 837 25.58 -18.09 43.05
C ASP A 837 25.64 -19.45 42.31
N PRO A 838 24.62 -20.32 42.42
CA PRO A 838 24.57 -21.60 41.71
C PRO A 838 24.81 -21.47 40.20
N ALA A 839 24.42 -20.35 39.59
CA ALA A 839 24.65 -20.07 38.17
C ALA A 839 26.12 -19.71 37.86
N ALA A 840 26.86 -19.15 38.82
CA ALA A 840 28.28 -18.82 38.71
C ALA A 840 29.19 -20.01 39.09
N ALA A 841 28.70 -20.94 39.93
CA ALA A 841 29.44 -22.11 40.40
C ALA A 841 30.14 -22.93 39.29
N PRO A 842 29.53 -23.18 38.12
CA PRO A 842 30.19 -23.92 37.04
C PRO A 842 31.42 -23.24 36.44
N PHE A 843 31.64 -21.95 36.73
CA PHE A 843 32.73 -21.13 36.18
C PHE A 843 33.80 -20.78 37.21
N ALA A 844 33.58 -21.16 38.47
CA ALA A 844 34.53 -20.96 39.54
C ALA A 844 35.83 -21.75 39.31
N LYS A 845 36.96 -21.11 39.56
CA LYS A 845 38.27 -21.75 39.47
C LYS A 845 38.60 -22.54 40.73
N ASN A 846 39.26 -23.69 40.58
CA ASN A 846 39.87 -24.33 41.73
C ASN A 846 41.13 -23.54 42.11
N PRO A 847 41.28 -23.07 43.36
CA PRO A 847 42.47 -22.35 43.82
C PRO A 847 43.78 -23.11 43.57
N ARG A 848 43.74 -24.45 43.54
CA ARG A 848 44.93 -25.28 43.26
C ARG A 848 45.44 -25.14 41.82
N ASP A 849 44.56 -24.76 40.90
CA ASP A 849 44.89 -24.57 39.48
C ASP A 849 45.34 -23.13 39.18
N LEU A 850 45.34 -22.25 40.19
CA LEU A 850 45.71 -20.85 40.09
C LEU A 850 47.10 -20.66 40.69
N GLU A 851 48.10 -20.36 39.86
CA GLU A 851 49.48 -20.12 40.30
C GLU A 851 49.60 -18.83 41.15
N GLY A 852 49.13 -18.82 42.39
CA GLY A 852 49.26 -17.68 43.31
C GLY A 852 48.17 -16.61 43.22
N LEU A 853 47.03 -16.91 42.59
CA LEU A 853 45.80 -16.11 42.75
C LEU A 853 44.88 -16.81 43.75
N THR A 854 44.36 -16.06 44.72
CA THR A 854 43.42 -16.55 45.72
C THR A 854 41.99 -16.06 45.43
N GLU A 855 41.03 -16.63 46.14
CA GLU A 855 39.67 -16.09 46.22
C GLU A 855 39.71 -14.59 46.52
N GLY A 856 38.87 -13.81 45.83
CA GLY A 856 38.76 -12.37 46.05
C GLY A 856 39.87 -11.52 45.42
N ALA A 857 40.83 -12.11 44.71
CA ALA A 857 41.90 -11.36 44.03
C ALA A 857 41.33 -10.25 43.12
N SER A 858 41.89 -9.04 43.23
CA SER A 858 41.40 -7.85 42.54
C SER A 858 41.59 -7.94 41.03
N ILE A 859 40.84 -7.12 40.26
CA ILE A 859 40.93 -7.07 38.80
C ILE A 859 42.37 -6.86 38.32
N ILE A 860 43.12 -5.98 38.98
CA ILE A 860 44.51 -5.68 38.61
C ILE A 860 45.46 -6.86 38.89
N GLU A 861 45.30 -7.56 40.00
CA GLU A 861 46.10 -8.74 40.33
C GLU A 861 45.86 -9.87 39.32
N VAL A 862 44.58 -10.10 38.99
CA VAL A 862 44.19 -11.08 37.96
C VAL A 862 44.76 -10.69 36.61
N VAL A 863 44.65 -9.43 36.18
CA VAL A 863 45.19 -8.97 34.88
C VAL A 863 46.70 -9.11 34.81
N LYS A 864 47.45 -8.69 35.85
CA LYS A 864 48.91 -8.80 35.89
C LYS A 864 49.38 -10.25 35.87
N LYS A 865 48.68 -11.14 36.57
CA LYS A 865 49.09 -12.54 36.69
C LYS A 865 48.65 -13.38 35.49
N VAL A 866 47.39 -13.25 35.08
CA VAL A 866 46.82 -13.97 33.93
C VAL A 866 47.37 -13.43 32.62
N ARG A 867 47.68 -12.13 32.55
CA ARG A 867 48.13 -11.43 31.33
C ARG A 867 47.16 -11.69 30.16
N PRO A 868 45.88 -11.32 30.28
CA PRO A 868 44.82 -11.78 29.38
C PRO A 868 44.94 -11.21 27.97
N HIS A 869 44.45 -11.96 26.97
CA HIS A 869 44.29 -11.46 25.61
C HIS A 869 43.06 -10.56 25.48
N VAL A 870 42.03 -10.85 26.28
CA VAL A 870 40.75 -10.14 26.26
C VAL A 870 40.31 -9.84 27.69
N LEU A 871 40.00 -8.57 27.95
CA LEU A 871 39.34 -8.10 29.16
C LEU A 871 37.92 -7.65 28.81
N LEU A 872 36.91 -8.34 29.37
CA LEU A 872 35.50 -8.17 29.04
C LEU A 872 34.71 -7.68 30.25
N GLY A 873 34.18 -6.47 30.17
CA GLY A 873 33.35 -5.84 31.19
C GLY A 873 31.87 -6.05 30.93
N LEU A 874 31.18 -6.72 31.87
CA LEU A 874 29.75 -7.00 31.89
C LEU A 874 29.18 -6.73 33.31
N SER A 875 29.77 -5.78 34.02
CA SER A 875 29.58 -5.54 35.45
C SER A 875 28.41 -4.61 35.78
N GLY A 876 28.07 -3.71 34.85
CA GLY A 876 27.15 -2.59 35.08
C GLY A 876 27.74 -1.47 35.93
N VAL A 877 29.05 -1.48 36.23
CA VAL A 877 29.73 -0.50 37.08
C VAL A 877 30.67 0.35 36.26
N GLY A 878 30.33 1.63 36.13
CA GLY A 878 31.12 2.61 35.38
C GLY A 878 32.50 2.84 35.98
N GLY A 879 33.53 2.92 35.14
CA GLY A 879 34.89 3.27 35.55
C GLY A 879 35.66 2.17 36.30
N ILE A 880 35.15 0.94 36.37
CA ILE A 880 35.82 -0.18 37.05
C ILE A 880 37.12 -0.61 36.36
N PHE A 881 37.25 -0.38 35.05
CA PHE A 881 38.54 -0.47 34.33
C PHE A 881 39.27 0.85 34.47
N ASN A 882 39.73 1.12 35.68
CA ASN A 882 40.46 2.33 36.02
C ASN A 882 41.85 2.37 35.35
N GLU A 883 42.55 3.50 35.50
CA GLU A 883 43.87 3.72 34.89
C GLU A 883 44.88 2.61 35.21
N GLU A 884 44.87 2.08 36.44
CA GLU A 884 45.82 1.04 36.84
C GLU A 884 45.55 -0.30 36.13
N VAL A 885 44.27 -0.68 36.00
CA VAL A 885 43.85 -1.87 35.25
C VAL A 885 44.19 -1.72 33.76
N LEU A 886 43.92 -0.56 33.18
CA LEU A 886 44.21 -0.28 31.76
C LEU A 886 45.72 -0.27 31.48
N LYS A 887 46.53 0.29 32.39
CA LYS A 887 48.00 0.20 32.30
C LYS A 887 48.48 -1.25 32.39
N ALA A 888 47.90 -2.06 33.29
CA ALA A 888 48.27 -3.46 33.42
C ALA A 888 47.98 -4.28 32.15
N MET A 889 46.99 -3.89 31.33
CA MET A 889 46.73 -4.54 30.03
C MET A 889 47.89 -4.41 29.03
N LYS A 890 48.82 -3.46 29.21
CA LYS A 890 50.06 -3.39 28.41
C LYS A 890 50.97 -4.60 28.61
N GLU A 891 50.85 -5.26 29.74
CA GLU A 891 51.60 -6.48 30.06
C GLU A 891 50.92 -7.74 29.49
N SER A 892 49.84 -7.61 28.71
CA SER A 892 49.20 -8.73 28.03
C SER A 892 50.21 -9.58 27.24
N VAL A 893 49.89 -10.87 27.06
CA VAL A 893 50.65 -11.72 26.13
C VAL A 893 50.26 -11.48 24.67
N SER A 894 49.19 -10.72 24.42
CA SER A 894 48.82 -10.26 23.09
C SER A 894 49.53 -8.96 22.78
N THR A 895 50.12 -8.85 21.58
CA THR A 895 50.64 -7.58 21.07
C THR A 895 49.54 -6.55 20.82
N LYS A 896 48.28 -7.02 20.68
CA LYS A 896 47.10 -6.19 20.45
C LYS A 896 45.96 -6.59 21.40
N PRO A 897 46.05 -6.30 22.71
CA PRO A 897 45.06 -6.75 23.67
C PRO A 897 43.68 -6.17 23.37
N ALA A 898 42.62 -6.93 23.69
CA ALA A 898 41.25 -6.51 23.48
C ALA A 898 40.60 -6.08 24.80
N ILE A 899 39.95 -4.93 24.80
CA ILE A 899 39.24 -4.36 25.95
C ILE A 899 37.80 -4.08 25.51
N PHE A 900 36.84 -4.78 26.12
CA PHE A 900 35.42 -4.66 25.82
C PHE A 900 34.66 -4.07 27.02
N ALA A 901 34.22 -2.81 26.92
CA ALA A 901 33.40 -2.13 27.93
C ALA A 901 31.91 -2.24 27.56
N MET A 902 31.27 -3.37 27.89
CA MET A 902 29.94 -3.71 27.34
C MET A 902 28.77 -3.17 28.16
N SER A 903 29.03 -2.60 29.33
CA SER A 903 27.98 -2.03 30.16
C SER A 903 27.35 -0.78 29.53
N SER A 904 26.05 -0.62 29.72
CA SER A 904 25.24 0.44 29.11
C SER A 904 24.34 1.12 30.15
N PRO A 905 23.98 2.41 29.97
CA PRO A 905 24.47 3.36 28.95
C PRO A 905 25.94 3.77 29.19
N THR A 906 26.50 4.69 28.40
CA THR A 906 27.93 5.09 28.43
C THR A 906 28.48 5.40 29.83
N MET A 907 27.68 6.02 30.72
CA MET A 907 28.06 6.29 32.11
C MET A 907 28.34 5.05 32.96
N ASN A 908 27.81 3.88 32.55
CA ASN A 908 28.04 2.60 33.21
C ASN A 908 29.13 1.77 32.51
N ALA A 909 29.72 2.26 31.42
CA ALA A 909 30.79 1.56 30.72
C ALA A 909 32.02 1.44 31.65
N GLU A 910 32.64 0.26 31.64
CA GLU A 910 33.75 -0.04 32.53
C GLU A 910 34.95 0.91 32.35
N CYS A 911 35.16 1.42 31.13
CA CYS A 911 36.01 2.57 30.82
C CYS A 911 35.50 3.28 29.56
N THR A 912 36.00 4.50 29.33
CA THR A 912 35.78 5.19 28.05
C THR A 912 36.76 4.72 26.99
N ALA A 913 36.41 4.91 25.71
CA ALA A 913 37.34 4.64 24.60
C ALA A 913 38.63 5.46 24.73
N ILE A 914 38.51 6.74 25.12
CA ILE A 914 39.64 7.65 25.31
C ILE A 914 40.59 7.10 26.38
N ASP A 915 40.07 6.70 27.54
CA ASP A 915 40.88 6.18 28.63
C ASP A 915 41.57 4.87 28.24
N ALA A 916 40.87 3.98 27.52
CA ALA A 916 41.43 2.73 27.03
C ALA A 916 42.66 2.98 26.12
N PHE A 917 42.51 3.79 25.07
CA PHE A 917 43.62 4.08 24.15
C PHE A 917 44.73 4.89 24.82
N LYS A 918 44.39 5.83 25.70
CA LYS A 918 45.36 6.65 26.43
C LYS A 918 46.22 5.81 27.38
N HIS A 919 45.62 4.91 28.16
CA HIS A 919 46.31 4.21 29.24
C HIS A 919 46.81 2.82 28.84
N ALA A 920 46.09 2.08 27.98
CA ALA A 920 46.50 0.77 27.48
C ALA A 920 47.35 0.84 26.18
N GLY A 921 47.30 1.96 25.45
CA GLY A 921 48.13 2.23 24.27
C GLY A 921 47.35 2.27 22.95
N GLY A 922 48.00 2.74 21.88
CA GLY A 922 47.38 2.91 20.56
C GLY A 922 47.13 1.60 19.79
N ASP A 923 47.84 0.52 20.12
CA ASP A 923 47.72 -0.79 19.46
C ASP A 923 46.86 -1.76 20.27
N ILE A 924 45.61 -1.37 20.53
CA ILE A 924 44.61 -2.21 21.21
C ILE A 924 43.39 -2.44 20.32
N VAL A 925 42.56 -3.41 20.70
CA VAL A 925 41.21 -3.57 20.15
C VAL A 925 40.21 -3.10 21.19
N PHE A 926 39.48 -2.04 20.91
CA PHE A 926 38.42 -1.56 21.81
C PHE A 926 37.04 -1.92 21.26
N GLY A 927 36.16 -2.40 22.14
CA GLY A 927 34.74 -2.59 21.84
C GLY A 927 33.88 -2.08 23.00
N SER A 928 32.67 -1.63 22.72
CA SER A 928 31.77 -1.12 23.75
C SER A 928 30.31 -1.47 23.49
N GLY A 929 29.52 -1.54 24.56
CA GLY A 929 28.08 -1.79 24.48
C GLY A 929 27.27 -0.53 24.13
N SER A 930 27.83 0.65 24.39
CA SER A 930 27.26 1.96 24.08
C SER A 930 28.23 2.76 23.19
N PRO A 931 27.73 3.59 22.26
CA PRO A 931 28.58 4.32 21.33
C PRO A 931 29.44 5.39 22.04
N PHE A 932 30.70 5.53 21.61
CA PHE A 932 31.63 6.59 21.99
C PHE A 932 32.04 7.42 20.76
N GLU A 933 32.52 8.64 20.99
CA GLU A 933 33.12 9.46 19.94
C GLU A 933 34.42 8.85 19.40
N ASN A 934 34.81 9.24 18.19
CA ASN A 934 36.09 8.83 17.61
C ASN A 934 37.24 9.32 18.48
N VAL A 935 38.22 8.45 18.73
CA VAL A 935 39.44 8.80 19.45
C VAL A 935 40.52 9.15 18.43
N ASP A 936 41.01 10.38 18.46
CA ASP A 936 42.18 10.79 17.68
C ASP A 936 43.44 10.24 18.34
N LEU A 937 44.16 9.38 17.61
CA LEU A 937 45.40 8.78 18.08
C LEU A 937 46.64 9.59 17.66
N GLY A 938 46.48 10.63 16.82
CA GLY A 938 47.56 11.49 16.35
C GLY A 938 48.47 10.86 15.29
N ASN A 939 48.01 9.80 14.61
CA ASN A 939 48.77 8.99 13.65
C ASN A 939 48.33 9.22 12.21
#